data_AF-A0AA38UKV0-F1
#
_entry.id   AF-A0AA38UKV0-F1
#
_cell.length_a   1.000
_cell.length_b   1.000
_cell.length_c   1.000
_cell.angle_alpha   90.00
_cell.angle_beta   90.00
_cell.angle_gamma   90.00
#
_symmetry.space_group_name_H-M   'P 1'
#
loop_
_entity.id
_entity.type
_entity.pdbx_description
1 polymer ?
#
loop_
_entity_poly.entity_id
_entity_poly.type
_entity_poly.pdbx_seq_one_letter_code
_entity_poly.pdbx_strand_id
1 'polypeptide(L)'
;MSSTHVARTISSLTPDPTVPAYTDDLEWVTAYLVAHMMSDNSKVYTYLLWICVAFLLLIFTIFHLTGSRGGFIAAAWSKWALRRRTWRGASALERARRTGKNIQPIILPPNSQILCLIALPIIAFLLAFVGPDYISPNLRLFDLDSPNLSARATSYDPSLFYQYQPQYTIHKAWWTSGGRTGLIAFALLPLCVLFALKAPPFAIFALSFTTQMYFDKLAWLHRWSGRLIWLITFLHVLLWSIQLLLDHRPTTGKIGYTYAWQYDKFIYGWLAFGLLTLLIFVSSRFIRKAHYEVFYISHIVLVPLTLVMSALHHPPVAYWCYITLGIWVAERVWRATWWLQMNGFLGKENTTPIILQPTTPVDPETEALRSRRYSTSSSIYPPPSPYLDSRFSTYADGNLLAPASAIGYSPPPGFAHAELLSGATVRLTYITPGFLSWAPGQHFLINVPSVSRFLTHPFTTASICDEQAASIAGRAIVFLVRCRNGWTRDLWNHVATMISQNQQHIQGEKLPSGTVMPSAGVLLKMYVDGPFGSAVRARWGEHSTVVIFVAGSGVSFGLSILEYVCLCLAGRDGRYLGGRPGGWASTGFNTRRVKFVWMIREFAHIQWCASILRRCMAMIPSPGLDVDIFVTNFKPVAPPATDSNKGLPVPTPNYARSNGTSMEESTLYDSDGADDAFVDLSYYTNEFGDEENDIGSIPLSERENYTLNLTNFEGDNDESLPGERQLNRQVQKHGKKLRAKSRKLSRILDVKQDVDRVVILNEAEERNKRGHRFKQEHRHAHSTDSRSDSDNGSVDLGMRLVAPYSPTEYSSQLVNLSSPSTTRSSSPLPFIHEEGIPSTSTLTVVDRSHSTFHLSNDSRDSSPPTSPLHKPSSSPFLPISRPNSPPVQTTHAPIKSSPLVSLPPLNTSSLNTSGSKRDSSQPFSAISTAVSDMYTDDTHHHPAPASFQSNQQARPRLIVEGQEMRDVAAVSVKVRPGKPKLARMLHEEVEMARGSVVVACCGPSSFNAMVRKAIASEISPARVKRGDRRGHIELVSEEFEF
;
A
#
# COMPACT_ATOMS: atom_id res chain seq x y z
N MET A 1 -23.22 14.49 -75.51
CA MET A 1 -22.21 15.33 -76.20
C MET A 1 -22.64 16.79 -76.01
N SER A 2 -21.80 17.75 -75.66
CA SER A 2 -20.33 17.71 -75.45
C SER A 2 -19.95 17.85 -73.97
N SER A 3 -18.79 17.32 -73.59
CA SER A 3 -18.26 17.32 -72.22
C SER A 3 -17.04 18.24 -72.10
N THR A 4 -17.26 19.50 -71.74
CA THR A 4 -16.18 20.46 -71.44
C THR A 4 -15.65 20.24 -70.03
N HIS A 5 -14.50 19.57 -69.91
CA HIS A 5 -13.77 19.45 -68.65
C HIS A 5 -13.30 20.83 -68.17
N VAL A 6 -14.05 21.45 -67.25
CA VAL A 6 -13.53 22.54 -66.42
C VAL A 6 -12.64 21.92 -65.34
N ALA A 7 -11.37 21.71 -65.69
CA ALA A 7 -10.32 21.42 -64.73
C ALA A 7 -10.08 22.68 -63.87
N ARG A 8 -10.93 22.90 -62.85
CA ARG A 8 -10.74 23.98 -61.88
C ARG A 8 -9.40 23.75 -61.16
N THR A 9 -8.47 24.66 -61.38
CA THR A 9 -7.15 24.66 -60.75
C THR A 9 -7.29 24.57 -59.23
N ILE A 10 -6.49 23.70 -58.60
CA ILE A 10 -6.56 23.41 -57.15
C ILE A 10 -6.25 24.65 -56.27
N SER A 11 -5.80 25.75 -56.89
CA SER A 11 -5.40 27.01 -56.28
C SER A 11 -6.53 28.02 -55.98
N SER A 12 -7.81 27.63 -56.01
CA SER A 12 -8.94 28.58 -55.83
C SER A 12 -10.06 28.11 -54.89
N LEU A 13 -9.75 27.28 -53.90
CA LEU A 13 -10.69 26.91 -52.82
C LEU A 13 -10.35 27.70 -51.56
N THR A 14 -11.23 28.59 -51.12
CA THR A 14 -11.02 29.42 -49.92
C THR A 14 -11.14 28.55 -48.66
N PRO A 15 -10.27 28.71 -47.65
CA PRO A 15 -10.34 27.90 -46.43
C PRO A 15 -11.57 28.21 -45.56
N ASP A 16 -12.25 29.32 -45.84
CA ASP A 16 -13.47 29.76 -45.16
C ASP A 16 -14.67 29.62 -46.14
N PRO A 17 -15.72 28.84 -45.79
CA PRO A 17 -16.87 28.59 -46.67
C PRO A 17 -17.85 29.77 -46.74
N THR A 18 -18.33 30.06 -47.95
CA THR A 18 -19.34 31.10 -48.21
C THR A 18 -20.73 30.67 -47.75
N VAL A 19 -21.36 31.49 -46.91
CA VAL A 19 -22.71 31.26 -46.35
C VAL A 19 -23.78 31.92 -47.23
N PRO A 20 -24.97 31.32 -47.42
CA PRO A 20 -26.08 31.99 -48.11
C PRO A 20 -26.52 33.31 -47.45
N ALA A 21 -27.11 34.20 -48.24
CA ALA A 21 -27.61 35.49 -47.79
C ALA A 21 -28.98 35.36 -47.10
N TYR A 22 -28.98 35.02 -45.81
CA TYR A 22 -30.18 35.07 -44.96
C TYR A 22 -30.47 36.51 -44.50
N THR A 23 -31.76 36.86 -44.45
CA THR A 23 -32.26 38.13 -43.90
C THR A 23 -32.20 38.13 -42.37
N ASP A 24 -32.69 37.06 -41.74
CA ASP A 24 -32.63 36.88 -40.29
C ASP A 24 -31.19 36.72 -39.77
N ASP A 25 -30.96 37.19 -38.54
CA ASP A 25 -29.68 37.12 -37.83
C ASP A 25 -29.38 35.70 -37.33
N LEU A 26 -30.39 35.00 -36.80
CA LEU A 26 -30.26 33.70 -36.16
C LEU A 26 -30.08 32.58 -37.21
N GLU A 27 -30.83 32.63 -38.31
CA GLU A 27 -30.62 31.76 -39.47
C GLU A 27 -29.22 31.96 -40.07
N TRP A 28 -28.77 33.22 -40.24
CA TRP A 28 -27.45 33.51 -40.78
C TRP A 28 -26.32 32.92 -39.91
N VAL A 29 -26.34 33.17 -38.60
CA VAL A 29 -25.27 32.67 -37.71
C VAL A 29 -25.33 31.16 -37.55
N THR A 30 -26.53 30.56 -37.62
CA THR A 30 -26.70 29.10 -37.64
C THR A 30 -26.07 28.48 -38.87
N ALA A 31 -26.36 29.01 -40.07
CA ALA A 31 -25.78 28.55 -41.31
C ALA A 31 -24.25 28.75 -41.35
N TYR A 32 -23.76 29.91 -40.87
CA TYR A 32 -22.33 30.18 -40.72
C TYR A 32 -21.64 29.15 -39.81
N LEU A 33 -22.14 28.92 -38.59
CA LEU A 33 -21.51 27.99 -37.65
C LEU A 33 -21.61 26.52 -38.07
N VAL A 34 -22.62 26.12 -38.86
CA VAL A 34 -22.70 24.76 -39.42
C VAL A 34 -21.78 24.58 -40.62
N ALA A 35 -21.61 25.59 -41.48
CA ALA A 35 -20.62 25.56 -42.57
C ALA A 35 -19.19 25.46 -42.01
N HIS A 36 -18.92 26.14 -40.90
CA HIS A 36 -17.65 26.08 -40.14
C HIS A 36 -17.64 24.96 -39.07
N MET A 37 -18.49 23.93 -39.20
CA MET A 37 -18.45 22.75 -38.32
C MET A 37 -17.60 21.63 -38.94
N MET A 38 -16.82 20.92 -38.12
CA MET A 38 -16.00 19.79 -38.56
C MET A 38 -16.84 18.64 -39.13
N SER A 39 -16.37 18.01 -40.22
CA SER A 39 -16.95 16.80 -40.79
C SER A 39 -16.80 15.57 -39.87
N ASP A 40 -17.61 14.54 -40.12
CA ASP A 40 -17.46 13.24 -39.44
C ASP A 40 -16.11 12.57 -39.69
N ASN A 41 -15.58 12.61 -40.92
CA ASN A 41 -14.23 12.13 -41.22
C ASN A 41 -13.14 12.79 -40.36
N SER A 42 -13.29 14.08 -40.05
CA SER A 42 -12.34 14.81 -39.20
C SER A 42 -12.31 14.29 -37.75
N LYS A 43 -13.32 13.53 -37.31
CA LYS A 43 -13.37 12.91 -35.98
C LYS A 43 -12.36 11.77 -35.83
N VAL A 44 -11.74 11.28 -36.90
CA VAL A 44 -10.69 10.24 -36.91
C VAL A 44 -9.62 10.46 -35.83
N TYR A 45 -9.14 11.69 -35.64
CA TYR A 45 -8.10 12.01 -34.67
C TYR A 45 -8.52 11.73 -33.21
N THR A 46 -9.82 11.76 -32.91
CA THR A 46 -10.35 11.37 -31.58
C THR A 46 -10.30 9.87 -31.35
N TYR A 47 -10.56 9.07 -32.39
CA TYR A 47 -10.45 7.61 -32.33
C TYR A 47 -8.99 7.15 -32.31
N LEU A 48 -8.09 7.81 -33.05
CA LEU A 48 -6.64 7.55 -33.01
C LEU A 48 -6.06 7.73 -31.60
N LEU A 49 -6.51 8.72 -30.83
CA LEU A 49 -6.14 8.88 -29.41
C LEU A 49 -6.50 7.62 -28.61
N TRP A 50 -7.74 7.13 -28.75
CA TRP A 50 -8.22 5.98 -27.99
C TRP A 50 -7.65 4.64 -28.47
N ILE A 51 -7.34 4.49 -29.76
CA ILE A 51 -6.58 3.36 -30.29
C ILE A 51 -5.18 3.33 -29.65
N CYS A 52 -4.49 4.48 -29.56
CA CYS A 52 -3.19 4.56 -28.88
C CYS A 52 -3.29 4.22 -27.38
N VAL A 53 -4.31 4.72 -26.68
CA VAL A 53 -4.57 4.41 -25.26
C VAL A 53 -4.86 2.92 -25.06
N ALA A 54 -5.71 2.32 -25.89
CA ALA A 54 -6.06 0.91 -25.83
C ALA A 54 -4.85 0.00 -26.13
N PHE A 55 -4.05 0.34 -27.15
CA PHE A 55 -2.83 -0.37 -27.51
C PHE A 55 -1.78 -0.33 -26.38
N LEU A 56 -1.56 0.84 -25.77
CA LEU A 56 -0.68 0.98 -24.61
C LEU A 56 -1.19 0.19 -23.40
N LEU A 57 -2.50 0.25 -23.11
CA LEU A 57 -3.12 -0.53 -22.04
C LEU A 57 -3.00 -2.04 -22.28
N LEU A 58 -3.19 -2.51 -23.52
CA LEU A 58 -3.00 -3.90 -23.92
C LEU A 58 -1.55 -4.36 -23.70
N ILE A 59 -0.56 -3.57 -24.12
CA ILE A 59 0.86 -3.85 -23.90
C ILE A 59 1.17 -3.94 -22.39
N PHE A 60 0.74 -2.98 -21.58
CA PHE A 60 0.96 -3.03 -20.13
C PHE A 60 0.23 -4.19 -19.46
N THR A 61 -0.94 -4.58 -19.97
CA THR A 61 -1.72 -5.74 -19.52
C THR A 61 -0.99 -7.05 -19.81
N ILE A 62 -0.47 -7.23 -21.03
CA ILE A 62 0.35 -8.39 -21.41
C ILE A 62 1.59 -8.49 -20.51
N PHE A 63 2.29 -7.38 -20.25
CA PHE A 63 3.44 -7.34 -19.33
C PHE A 63 3.07 -7.54 -17.84
N HIS A 64 1.83 -7.29 -17.44
CA HIS A 64 1.34 -7.56 -16.08
C HIS A 64 1.00 -9.05 -15.89
N LEU A 65 0.20 -9.59 -16.82
CA LEU A 65 -0.28 -10.97 -16.81
C LEU A 65 0.87 -11.97 -16.95
N THR A 66 1.72 -11.81 -17.99
CA THR A 66 2.87 -12.71 -18.24
C THR A 66 3.96 -12.64 -17.16
N GLY A 67 3.97 -11.60 -16.31
CA GLY A 67 5.01 -11.40 -15.30
C GLY A 67 6.40 -11.11 -15.88
N SER A 68 6.52 -10.75 -17.17
CA SER A 68 7.78 -10.61 -17.92
C SER A 68 8.65 -9.39 -17.54
N ARG A 69 8.84 -9.16 -16.24
CA ARG A 69 9.47 -7.95 -15.65
C ARG A 69 10.96 -8.13 -15.33
N GLY A 70 11.46 -9.36 -15.31
CA GLY A 70 12.82 -9.71 -14.89
C GLY A 70 13.94 -9.59 -15.94
N GLY A 71 13.64 -9.20 -17.19
CA GLY A 71 14.61 -9.20 -18.30
C GLY A 71 15.60 -8.02 -18.30
N PHE A 72 16.67 -8.13 -19.10
CA PHE A 72 17.70 -7.08 -19.29
C PHE A 72 17.10 -5.69 -19.57
N ILE A 73 16.17 -5.62 -20.54
CA ILE A 73 15.50 -4.37 -20.96
C ILE A 73 14.69 -3.78 -19.80
N ALA A 74 13.98 -4.63 -19.05
CA ALA A 74 13.18 -4.20 -17.90
C ALA A 74 14.06 -3.73 -16.72
N ALA A 75 15.22 -4.36 -16.48
CA ALA A 75 16.20 -3.87 -15.52
C ALA A 75 16.79 -2.51 -15.93
N ALA A 76 17.14 -2.34 -17.21
CA ALA A 76 17.63 -1.07 -17.74
C ALA A 76 16.56 0.05 -17.64
N TRP A 77 15.32 -0.28 -18.00
CA TRP A 77 14.16 0.60 -17.83
C TRP A 77 13.95 0.99 -16.37
N SER A 78 13.92 0.04 -15.43
CA SER A 78 13.77 0.34 -13.99
C SER A 78 14.89 1.23 -13.46
N LYS A 79 16.16 0.97 -13.83
CA LYS A 79 17.30 1.82 -13.45
C LYS A 79 17.17 3.26 -13.98
N TRP A 80 16.65 3.43 -15.19
CA TRP A 80 16.39 4.76 -15.77
C TRP A 80 15.17 5.43 -15.15
N ALA A 81 14.05 4.72 -15.03
CA ALA A 81 12.75 5.21 -14.57
C ALA A 81 12.78 5.66 -13.10
N LEU A 82 13.51 4.97 -12.23
CA LEU A 82 13.58 5.26 -10.80
C LEU A 82 14.40 6.51 -10.45
N ARG A 83 15.30 6.95 -11.34
CA ARG A 83 16.13 8.15 -11.11
C ARG A 83 15.23 9.39 -10.95
N ARG A 84 15.43 10.08 -9.83
CA ARG A 84 14.94 11.45 -9.57
C ARG A 84 16.11 12.42 -9.70
N ARG A 85 15.83 13.66 -10.12
CA ARG A 85 16.80 14.77 -10.11
C ARG A 85 16.41 15.74 -9.00
N THR A 86 17.38 16.24 -8.24
CA THR A 86 17.17 17.34 -7.29
C THR A 86 17.48 18.67 -7.96
N TRP A 87 16.65 19.68 -7.73
CA TRP A 87 16.87 21.04 -8.21
C TRP A 87 16.94 22.02 -7.04
N ARG A 88 18.07 22.71 -6.90
CA ARG A 88 18.32 23.69 -5.83
C ARG A 88 18.53 25.06 -6.49
N GLY A 89 17.43 25.78 -6.74
CA GLY A 89 17.46 27.07 -7.45
C GLY A 89 18.28 28.13 -6.71
N ALA A 90 19.01 28.98 -7.45
CA ALA A 90 19.90 30.01 -6.88
C ALA A 90 19.16 30.94 -5.90
N SER A 91 17.98 31.45 -6.27
CA SER A 91 17.14 32.30 -5.42
C SER A 91 16.46 31.56 -4.25
N ALA A 92 16.65 30.24 -4.12
CA ALA A 92 16.29 29.46 -2.93
C ALA A 92 17.50 29.28 -2.00
N LEU A 93 18.69 29.01 -2.55
CA LEU A 93 19.96 29.08 -1.81
C LEU A 93 20.18 30.47 -1.19
N GLU A 94 19.90 31.53 -1.94
CA GLU A 94 20.03 32.90 -1.45
C GLU A 94 19.01 33.23 -0.35
N ARG A 95 17.75 32.78 -0.49
CA ARG A 95 16.74 32.95 0.58
C ARG A 95 17.07 32.13 1.83
N ALA A 96 17.67 30.94 1.69
CA ALA A 96 18.19 30.20 2.84
C ALA A 96 19.28 31.00 3.57
N ARG A 97 20.29 31.51 2.84
CA ARG A 97 21.34 32.39 3.39
C ARG A 97 20.78 33.63 4.11
N ARG A 98 19.79 34.30 3.52
CA ARG A 98 19.16 35.52 4.09
C ARG A 98 18.24 35.25 5.29
N THR A 99 17.72 34.03 5.48
CA THR A 99 16.71 33.75 6.53
C THR A 99 17.16 32.75 7.59
N GLY A 100 18.35 32.16 7.47
CA GLY A 100 18.85 31.12 8.37
C GLY A 100 18.05 29.81 8.34
N LYS A 101 17.07 29.69 7.43
CA LYS A 101 16.19 28.51 7.31
C LYS A 101 16.58 27.70 6.08
N ASN A 102 16.97 26.44 6.30
CA ASN A 102 17.46 25.56 5.25
C ASN A 102 16.33 25.13 4.31
N ILE A 103 16.24 25.79 3.16
CA ILE A 103 15.29 25.47 2.09
C ILE A 103 15.75 24.18 1.40
N GLN A 104 14.94 23.12 1.55
CA GLN A 104 15.22 21.82 0.94
C GLN A 104 15.25 21.91 -0.61
N PRO A 105 16.10 21.13 -1.29
CA PRO A 105 16.09 21.05 -2.75
C PRO A 105 14.77 20.46 -3.24
N ILE A 106 14.22 21.00 -4.33
CA ILE A 106 12.99 20.50 -4.95
C ILE A 106 13.32 19.17 -5.63
N ILE A 107 12.74 18.09 -5.13
CA ILE A 107 12.89 16.75 -5.68
C ILE A 107 11.95 16.64 -6.90
N LEU A 108 12.51 16.51 -8.10
CA LEU A 108 11.72 16.34 -9.31
C LEU A 108 11.10 14.92 -9.38
N PRO A 109 9.97 14.75 -10.09
CA PRO A 109 9.37 13.43 -10.31
C PRO A 109 10.37 12.42 -10.92
N PRO A 110 10.17 11.10 -10.71
CA PRO A 110 10.95 10.08 -11.38
C PRO A 110 10.82 10.18 -12.91
N ASN A 111 11.87 9.81 -13.64
CA ASN A 111 11.93 9.93 -15.10
C ASN A 111 10.71 9.34 -15.83
N SER A 112 10.12 8.24 -15.33
CA SER A 112 8.91 7.66 -15.92
C SER A 112 7.66 8.55 -15.78
N GLN A 113 7.50 9.27 -14.66
CA GLN A 113 6.43 10.26 -14.51
C GLN A 113 6.67 11.45 -15.43
N ILE A 114 7.91 11.95 -15.51
CA ILE A 114 8.30 13.03 -16.45
C ILE A 114 7.96 12.63 -17.90
N LEU A 115 8.30 11.40 -18.31
CA LEU A 115 7.97 10.89 -19.64
C LEU A 115 6.47 10.89 -19.91
N CYS A 116 5.63 10.37 -19.00
CA CYS A 116 4.18 10.38 -19.19
C CYS A 116 3.60 11.81 -19.27
N LEU A 117 4.14 12.74 -18.48
CA LEU A 117 3.76 14.15 -18.48
C LEU A 117 4.18 14.90 -19.75
N ILE A 118 5.21 14.44 -20.46
CA ILE A 118 5.62 15.01 -21.74
C ILE A 118 4.88 14.32 -22.89
N ALA A 119 4.76 13.00 -22.86
CA ALA A 119 4.17 12.20 -23.92
C ALA A 119 2.67 12.46 -24.12
N LEU A 120 1.88 12.57 -23.05
CA LEU A 120 0.43 12.78 -23.18
C LEU A 120 0.10 14.16 -23.83
N PRO A 121 0.70 15.29 -23.41
CA PRO A 121 0.59 16.55 -24.15
C PRO A 121 1.11 16.45 -25.58
N ILE A 122 2.29 15.86 -25.83
CA ILE A 122 2.83 15.76 -27.20
C ILE A 122 1.86 14.99 -28.11
N ILE A 123 1.33 13.85 -27.68
CA ILE A 123 0.34 13.08 -28.46
C ILE A 123 -0.92 13.92 -28.71
N ALA A 124 -1.42 14.63 -27.71
CA ALA A 124 -2.59 15.50 -27.88
C ALA A 124 -2.33 16.69 -28.83
N PHE A 125 -1.16 17.33 -28.76
CA PHE A 125 -0.76 18.41 -29.67
C PHE A 125 -0.52 17.91 -31.10
N LEU A 126 0.10 16.74 -31.28
CA LEU A 126 0.26 16.11 -32.60
C LEU A 126 -1.12 15.79 -33.20
N LEU A 127 -2.02 15.18 -32.44
CA LEU A 127 -3.39 14.88 -32.90
C LEU A 127 -4.27 16.13 -33.08
N ALA A 128 -3.94 17.25 -32.45
CA ALA A 128 -4.62 18.53 -32.63
C ALA A 128 -4.09 19.39 -33.80
N PHE A 129 -2.84 19.19 -34.24
CA PHE A 129 -2.20 20.11 -35.20
C PHE A 129 -1.47 19.46 -36.40
N VAL A 130 -1.14 18.17 -36.42
CA VAL A 130 -0.39 17.54 -37.52
C VAL A 130 -1.31 16.86 -38.55
N GLY A 131 -1.07 17.10 -39.84
CA GLY A 131 -1.99 16.69 -40.92
C GLY A 131 -3.16 17.68 -41.10
N PRO A 132 -4.05 17.45 -42.09
CA PRO A 132 -5.15 18.36 -42.39
C PRO A 132 -6.17 18.41 -41.24
N ASP A 133 -6.69 19.60 -40.95
CA ASP A 133 -7.65 19.75 -39.85
C ASP A 133 -9.05 19.30 -40.24
N TYR A 134 -9.52 19.72 -41.42
CA TYR A 134 -10.82 19.34 -41.96
C TYR A 134 -10.62 18.36 -43.11
N ILE A 135 -11.20 17.17 -43.01
CA ILE A 135 -11.16 16.13 -44.03
C ILE A 135 -12.50 16.13 -44.80
N SER A 136 -12.44 16.14 -46.14
CA SER A 136 -13.64 16.12 -46.99
C SER A 136 -14.61 14.97 -46.63
N PRO A 137 -15.93 15.22 -46.50
CA PRO A 137 -16.92 14.16 -46.28
C PRO A 137 -16.86 13.03 -47.31
N ASN A 138 -16.56 13.38 -48.58
CA ASN A 138 -16.49 12.44 -49.70
C ASN A 138 -15.32 11.43 -49.65
N LEU A 139 -14.41 11.52 -48.66
CA LEU A 139 -13.35 10.54 -48.48
C LEU A 139 -13.89 9.32 -47.71
N ARG A 140 -13.84 8.12 -48.31
CA ARG A 140 -14.21 6.87 -47.61
C ARG A 140 -13.10 6.44 -46.66
N LEU A 141 -13.05 7.08 -45.48
CA LEU A 141 -12.03 6.84 -44.46
C LEU A 141 -12.46 5.77 -43.43
N PHE A 142 -13.70 5.85 -42.93
CA PHE A 142 -14.30 4.87 -42.02
C PHE A 142 -15.79 4.74 -42.34
N ASP A 143 -16.13 3.78 -43.19
CA ASP A 143 -17.52 3.47 -43.58
C ASP A 143 -18.19 2.64 -42.47
N LEU A 144 -18.93 3.32 -41.59
CA LEU A 144 -19.58 2.76 -40.38
C LEU A 144 -21.00 3.33 -40.20
N ASP A 145 -21.76 3.43 -41.29
CA ASP A 145 -23.15 3.89 -41.26
C ASP A 145 -24.06 2.93 -40.47
N SER A 146 -24.36 3.32 -39.22
CA SER A 146 -25.43 2.71 -38.41
C SER A 146 -26.60 3.69 -38.23
N PRO A 147 -27.73 3.55 -38.96
CA PRO A 147 -28.80 4.55 -38.95
C PRO A 147 -29.56 4.73 -37.61
N ASN A 148 -29.32 3.87 -36.63
CA ASN A 148 -30.23 3.61 -35.52
C ASN A 148 -29.87 4.31 -34.18
N LEU A 149 -29.13 5.42 -34.23
CA LEU A 149 -28.88 6.30 -33.08
C LEU A 149 -29.28 7.74 -33.38
N SER A 150 -30.54 7.92 -33.81
CA SER A 150 -31.14 9.24 -34.02
C SER A 150 -31.14 10.05 -32.73
N ALA A 151 -30.53 11.24 -32.80
CA ALA A 151 -30.48 12.15 -31.66
C ALA A 151 -31.89 12.64 -31.28
N ARG A 152 -32.15 12.75 -29.98
CA ARG A 152 -33.42 13.28 -29.44
C ARG A 152 -33.67 14.69 -30.00
N ALA A 153 -34.76 14.86 -30.73
CA ALA A 153 -35.01 16.03 -31.55
C ALA A 153 -34.93 17.36 -30.77
N THR A 154 -34.11 18.28 -31.27
CA THR A 154 -34.24 19.72 -31.05
C THR A 154 -35.27 20.29 -32.04
N SER A 155 -35.88 21.43 -31.72
CA SER A 155 -36.91 22.10 -32.54
C SER A 155 -36.40 22.68 -33.88
N TYR A 156 -35.12 22.50 -34.17
CA TYR A 156 -34.45 22.83 -35.43
C TYR A 156 -33.47 21.69 -35.73
N ASP A 157 -33.47 21.17 -36.96
CA ASP A 157 -32.60 20.05 -37.37
C ASP A 157 -31.35 20.58 -38.10
N PRO A 158 -30.13 20.37 -37.56
CA PRO A 158 -28.88 20.72 -38.23
C PRO A 158 -28.62 19.95 -39.54
N SER A 159 -29.27 18.80 -39.77
CA SER A 159 -29.05 17.97 -40.96
C SER A 159 -29.28 18.73 -42.28
N LEU A 160 -30.28 19.61 -42.28
CA LEU A 160 -30.66 20.50 -43.40
C LEU A 160 -29.55 21.47 -43.80
N PHE A 161 -28.55 21.70 -42.95
CA PHE A 161 -27.46 22.64 -43.16
C PHE A 161 -26.10 21.95 -43.44
N TYR A 162 -26.01 20.62 -43.35
CA TYR A 162 -24.77 19.89 -43.69
C TYR A 162 -24.37 20.02 -45.17
N GLN A 163 -25.32 20.37 -46.06
CA GLN A 163 -25.05 20.75 -47.45
C GLN A 163 -24.08 21.93 -47.59
N TYR A 164 -23.96 22.79 -46.58
CA TYR A 164 -23.05 23.96 -46.59
C TYR A 164 -21.64 23.65 -46.08
N GLN A 165 -21.35 22.40 -45.69
CA GLN A 165 -20.00 22.01 -45.29
C GLN A 165 -19.03 21.90 -46.48
N PRO A 166 -17.74 22.25 -46.31
CA PRO A 166 -16.72 22.09 -47.35
C PRO A 166 -16.62 20.65 -47.89
N GLN A 167 -16.78 20.48 -49.19
CA GLN A 167 -16.72 19.17 -49.84
C GLN A 167 -15.30 18.69 -50.18
N TYR A 168 -14.29 19.44 -49.73
CA TYR A 168 -12.85 19.27 -49.96
C TYR A 168 -12.08 19.31 -48.62
N THR A 169 -10.81 18.94 -48.64
CA THR A 169 -9.96 18.88 -47.43
C THR A 169 -9.27 20.23 -47.20
N ILE A 170 -9.33 20.77 -45.98
CA ILE A 170 -8.70 22.05 -45.59
C ILE A 170 -7.56 21.75 -44.62
N HIS A 171 -6.36 22.22 -44.96
CA HIS A 171 -5.18 21.96 -44.15
C HIS A 171 -5.16 22.74 -42.83
N LYS A 172 -5.38 24.07 -42.89
CA LYS A 172 -5.40 25.00 -41.75
C LYS A 172 -6.30 26.21 -42.01
N ALA A 173 -7.04 26.60 -40.97
CA ALA A 173 -7.78 27.85 -40.80
C ALA A 173 -8.00 28.06 -39.28
N TRP A 174 -8.36 29.27 -38.83
CA TRP A 174 -8.59 29.49 -37.40
C TRP A 174 -9.75 28.64 -36.88
N TRP A 175 -10.86 28.57 -37.63
CA TRP A 175 -12.01 27.72 -37.31
C TRP A 175 -11.70 26.22 -37.35
N THR A 176 -10.92 25.73 -38.32
CA THR A 176 -10.61 24.28 -38.43
C THR A 176 -9.66 23.81 -37.32
N SER A 177 -8.61 24.58 -37.02
CA SER A 177 -7.74 24.32 -35.87
C SER A 177 -8.48 24.49 -34.54
N GLY A 178 -9.42 25.45 -34.44
CA GLY A 178 -10.32 25.60 -33.31
C GLY A 178 -11.25 24.40 -33.11
N GLY A 179 -11.95 23.97 -34.15
CA GLY A 179 -12.79 22.77 -34.14
C GLY A 179 -12.01 21.52 -33.75
N ARG A 180 -10.82 21.31 -34.35
CA ARG A 180 -9.96 20.16 -34.07
C ARG A 180 -9.39 20.14 -32.65
N THR A 181 -8.96 21.27 -32.10
CA THR A 181 -8.57 21.34 -30.68
C THR A 181 -9.76 21.02 -29.77
N GLY A 182 -10.96 21.50 -30.10
CA GLY A 182 -12.21 21.11 -29.43
C GLY A 182 -12.46 19.59 -29.44
N LEU A 183 -12.36 18.95 -30.61
CA LEU A 183 -12.52 17.49 -30.75
C LEU A 183 -11.55 16.70 -29.85
N ILE A 184 -10.28 17.10 -29.78
CA ILE A 184 -9.27 16.45 -28.92
C ILE A 184 -9.54 16.71 -27.43
N ALA A 185 -10.01 17.90 -27.05
CA ALA A 185 -10.40 18.20 -25.67
C ALA A 185 -11.55 17.28 -25.20
N PHE A 186 -12.59 17.08 -26.02
CA PHE A 186 -13.68 16.15 -25.71
C PHE A 186 -13.17 14.70 -25.58
N ALA A 187 -12.31 14.26 -26.50
CA ALA A 187 -11.75 12.90 -26.49
C ALA A 187 -10.88 12.61 -25.25
N LEU A 188 -10.31 13.63 -24.61
CA LEU A 188 -9.52 13.50 -23.37
C LEU A 188 -10.37 13.42 -22.09
N LEU A 189 -11.65 13.85 -22.11
CA LEU A 189 -12.53 13.87 -20.93
C LEU A 189 -12.68 12.49 -20.23
N PRO A 190 -12.97 11.37 -20.94
CA PRO A 190 -13.17 10.09 -20.28
C PRO A 190 -11.86 9.55 -19.70
N LEU A 191 -10.72 9.78 -20.38
CA LEU A 191 -9.40 9.37 -19.91
C LEU A 191 -9.01 10.09 -18.61
N CYS A 192 -9.30 11.39 -18.53
CA CYS A 192 -9.07 12.20 -17.34
C CYS A 192 -9.90 11.70 -16.14
N VAL A 193 -11.13 11.25 -16.37
CA VAL A 193 -11.98 10.64 -15.33
C VAL A 193 -11.50 9.24 -14.94
N LEU A 194 -11.10 8.38 -15.89
CA LEU A 194 -10.55 7.04 -15.59
C LEU A 194 -9.31 7.09 -14.68
N PHE A 195 -8.50 8.15 -14.75
CA PHE A 195 -7.38 8.37 -13.81
C PHE A 195 -7.81 8.80 -12.39
N ALA A 196 -9.08 9.18 -12.17
CA ALA A 196 -9.62 9.66 -10.89
C ALA A 196 -10.43 8.61 -10.10
N LEU A 197 -10.92 7.57 -10.79
CA LEU A 197 -11.73 6.49 -10.22
C LEU A 197 -10.94 5.66 -9.21
N LYS A 198 -11.65 5.09 -8.23
CA LYS A 198 -11.08 4.34 -7.09
C LYS A 198 -11.52 2.89 -7.08
N ALA A 199 -12.79 2.63 -7.38
CA ALA A 199 -13.37 1.29 -7.30
C ALA A 199 -13.43 0.58 -8.67
N PRO A 200 -12.84 -0.63 -8.80
CA PRO A 200 -13.29 -1.61 -9.79
C PRO A 200 -14.80 -1.91 -9.61
N PRO A 201 -15.55 -2.26 -10.68
CA PRO A 201 -15.06 -2.57 -12.01
C PRO A 201 -14.76 -1.34 -12.89
N PHE A 202 -15.32 -0.17 -12.56
CA PHE A 202 -15.25 1.04 -13.40
C PHE A 202 -13.86 1.68 -13.44
N ALA A 203 -13.04 1.53 -12.39
CA ALA A 203 -11.62 1.89 -12.42
C ALA A 203 -10.81 0.87 -13.26
N ILE A 204 -10.89 0.96 -14.59
CA ILE A 204 -10.35 -0.04 -15.55
C ILE A 204 -8.87 -0.37 -15.29
N PHE A 205 -8.04 0.63 -14.97
CA PHE A 205 -6.61 0.42 -14.69
C PHE A 205 -6.34 -0.38 -13.40
N ALA A 206 -7.27 -0.37 -12.44
CA ALA A 206 -7.19 -1.06 -11.16
C ALA A 206 -7.74 -2.50 -11.20
N LEU A 207 -8.33 -2.93 -12.32
CA LEU A 207 -8.80 -4.31 -12.49
C LEU A 207 -7.66 -5.32 -12.30
N SER A 208 -8.00 -6.49 -11.74
CA SER A 208 -7.08 -7.58 -11.43
C SER A 208 -6.33 -8.11 -12.65
N PHE A 209 -6.95 -8.06 -13.82
CA PHE A 209 -6.41 -8.58 -15.08
C PHE A 209 -5.74 -7.51 -15.96
N THR A 210 -5.76 -6.22 -15.61
CA THR A 210 -5.18 -5.14 -16.43
C THR A 210 -3.79 -4.74 -15.92
N THR A 211 -3.70 -3.68 -15.11
CA THR A 211 -2.42 -3.15 -14.59
C THR A 211 -2.35 -3.09 -13.05
N GLN A 212 -3.47 -3.33 -12.37
CA GLN A 212 -3.65 -3.13 -10.92
C GLN A 212 -3.08 -1.77 -10.42
N MET A 213 -3.27 -0.71 -11.21
CA MET A 213 -2.90 0.66 -10.85
C MET A 213 -4.13 1.42 -10.38
N TYR A 214 -4.15 1.73 -9.09
CA TYR A 214 -5.24 2.45 -8.42
C TYR A 214 -4.98 3.97 -8.44
N PHE A 215 -5.97 4.73 -7.97
CA PHE A 215 -5.93 6.18 -7.81
C PHE A 215 -4.64 6.70 -7.14
N ASP A 216 -4.03 5.95 -6.22
CA ASP A 216 -2.78 6.34 -5.53
C ASP A 216 -1.60 6.59 -6.47
N LYS A 217 -1.60 5.99 -7.66
CA LYS A 217 -0.59 6.26 -8.71
C LYS A 217 -1.14 7.09 -9.87
N LEU A 218 -2.45 7.06 -10.11
CA LEU A 218 -3.09 7.75 -11.24
C LEU A 218 -3.55 9.19 -10.94
N ALA A 219 -3.76 9.55 -9.67
CA ALA A 219 -4.16 10.90 -9.26
C ALA A 219 -3.20 11.99 -9.74
N TRP A 220 -1.90 11.66 -9.86
CA TRP A 220 -0.91 12.58 -10.42
C TRP A 220 -1.17 12.87 -11.91
N LEU A 221 -1.48 11.84 -12.71
CA LEU A 221 -1.85 11.99 -14.12
C LEU A 221 -3.17 12.74 -14.26
N HIS A 222 -4.21 12.40 -13.49
CA HIS A 222 -5.49 13.12 -13.47
C HIS A 222 -5.30 14.65 -13.29
N ARG A 223 -4.47 15.06 -12.31
CA ARG A 223 -4.17 16.48 -12.06
C ARG A 223 -3.49 17.19 -13.24
N TRP A 224 -2.79 16.47 -14.11
CA TRP A 224 -2.13 17.02 -15.29
C TRP A 224 -2.99 16.92 -16.56
N SER A 225 -3.75 15.83 -16.75
CA SER A 225 -4.71 15.71 -17.86
C SER A 225 -5.82 16.76 -17.76
N GLY A 226 -6.28 17.10 -16.55
CA GLY A 226 -7.23 18.20 -16.36
C GLY A 226 -6.69 19.56 -16.83
N ARG A 227 -5.39 19.84 -16.59
CA ARG A 227 -4.73 21.07 -17.09
C ARG A 227 -4.50 21.03 -18.59
N LEU A 228 -4.18 19.87 -19.15
CA LEU A 228 -4.04 19.67 -20.60
C LEU A 228 -5.38 19.91 -21.32
N ILE A 229 -6.48 19.38 -20.77
CA ILE A 229 -7.83 19.63 -21.30
C ILE A 229 -8.13 21.13 -21.26
N TRP A 230 -7.95 21.80 -20.12
CA TRP A 230 -8.17 23.24 -20.03
C TRP A 230 -7.32 24.05 -21.02
N LEU A 231 -6.04 23.69 -21.21
CA LEU A 231 -5.16 24.34 -22.18
C LEU A 231 -5.63 24.15 -23.63
N ILE A 232 -6.07 22.95 -24.00
CA ILE A 232 -6.57 22.66 -25.35
C ILE A 232 -7.95 23.30 -25.56
N THR A 233 -8.83 23.33 -24.55
CA THR A 233 -10.11 24.07 -24.61
C THR A 233 -9.88 25.58 -24.68
N PHE A 234 -8.90 26.13 -23.97
CA PHE A 234 -8.51 27.54 -24.10
C PHE A 234 -8.03 27.86 -25.51
N LEU A 235 -7.22 27.00 -26.13
CA LEU A 235 -6.83 27.14 -27.54
C LEU A 235 -8.04 27.07 -28.48
N HIS A 236 -8.97 26.14 -28.28
CA HIS A 236 -10.23 26.07 -29.02
C HIS A 236 -11.02 27.39 -28.96
N VAL A 237 -11.24 27.93 -27.74
CA VAL A 237 -11.96 29.20 -27.53
C VAL A 237 -11.20 30.38 -28.16
N LEU A 238 -9.88 30.43 -28.02
CA LEU A 238 -9.04 31.49 -28.59
C LEU A 238 -9.08 31.49 -30.11
N LEU A 239 -8.90 30.33 -30.75
CA LEU A 239 -8.88 30.17 -32.21
C LEU A 239 -10.26 30.51 -32.83
N TRP A 240 -11.35 30.09 -32.20
CA TRP A 240 -12.70 30.49 -32.61
C TRP A 240 -13.00 31.97 -32.39
N SER A 241 -12.50 32.56 -31.29
CA SER A 241 -12.62 33.99 -31.04
C SER A 241 -11.89 34.81 -32.10
N ILE A 242 -10.70 34.36 -32.55
CA ILE A 242 -9.95 34.98 -33.65
C ILE A 242 -10.73 34.93 -34.96
N GLN A 243 -11.30 33.77 -35.35
CA GLN A 243 -12.13 33.68 -36.56
C GLN A 243 -13.32 34.67 -36.49
N LEU A 244 -14.08 34.65 -35.38
CA LEU A 244 -15.28 35.47 -35.22
C LEU A 244 -15.01 36.99 -35.12
N LEU A 245 -13.76 37.40 -34.86
CA LEU A 245 -13.31 38.80 -34.89
C LEU A 245 -12.81 39.23 -36.28
N LEU A 246 -12.34 38.30 -37.11
CA LEU A 246 -11.89 38.56 -38.49
C LEU A 246 -13.04 38.53 -39.48
N ASP A 247 -13.97 37.58 -39.32
CA ASP A 247 -15.08 37.38 -40.26
C ASP A 247 -16.21 38.41 -40.03
N HIS A 248 -16.75 38.93 -41.13
CA HIS A 248 -17.79 39.96 -41.13
C HIS A 248 -18.99 39.49 -41.97
N ARG A 249 -20.23 39.77 -41.52
CA ARG A 249 -21.45 39.44 -42.28
C ARG A 249 -21.55 40.34 -43.53
N PRO A 250 -21.60 39.80 -44.76
CA PRO A 250 -21.53 40.60 -45.98
C PRO A 250 -22.65 41.65 -46.16
N THR A 251 -23.83 41.40 -45.58
CA THR A 251 -24.99 42.31 -45.71
C THR A 251 -25.00 43.47 -44.72
N THR A 252 -24.23 43.40 -43.62
CA THR A 252 -24.28 44.40 -42.53
C THR A 252 -22.92 44.99 -42.16
N GLY A 253 -21.81 44.39 -42.60
CA GLY A 253 -20.46 44.83 -42.25
C GLY A 253 -20.10 44.69 -40.77
N LYS A 254 -20.88 43.91 -39.98
CA LYS A 254 -20.59 43.63 -38.56
C LYS A 254 -19.82 42.32 -38.41
N ILE A 255 -18.92 42.26 -37.42
CA ILE A 255 -18.14 41.06 -37.06
C ILE A 255 -19.05 39.88 -36.68
N GLY A 256 -18.63 38.66 -36.99
CA GLY A 256 -19.34 37.42 -36.63
C GLY A 256 -19.60 37.30 -35.13
N TYR A 257 -18.68 37.82 -34.30
CA TYR A 257 -18.79 37.80 -32.84
C TYR A 257 -20.06 38.48 -32.29
N THR A 258 -20.62 39.50 -32.98
CA THR A 258 -21.89 40.11 -32.51
C THR A 258 -23.09 39.21 -32.71
N TYR A 259 -23.06 38.32 -33.69
CA TYR A 259 -24.15 37.39 -34.00
C TYR A 259 -24.01 36.08 -33.21
N ALA A 260 -22.78 35.65 -32.91
CA ALA A 260 -22.51 34.41 -32.17
C ALA A 260 -23.25 34.31 -30.83
N TRP A 261 -23.48 35.42 -30.14
CA TRP A 261 -24.25 35.48 -28.88
C TRP A 261 -25.74 35.17 -29.02
N GLN A 262 -26.30 35.16 -30.24
CA GLN A 262 -27.68 34.74 -30.50
C GLN A 262 -27.80 33.20 -30.60
N TYR A 263 -26.69 32.47 -30.68
CA TYR A 263 -26.69 31.02 -30.90
C TYR A 263 -26.52 30.23 -29.58
N ASP A 264 -27.57 29.52 -29.15
CA ASP A 264 -27.61 28.77 -27.88
C ASP A 264 -26.36 27.92 -27.62
N LYS A 265 -25.87 27.21 -28.64
CA LYS A 265 -24.69 26.34 -28.51
C LYS A 265 -23.40 27.12 -28.23
N PHE A 266 -23.28 28.37 -28.72
CA PHE A 266 -22.14 29.24 -28.41
C PHE A 266 -22.21 29.70 -26.94
N ILE A 267 -23.41 30.00 -26.43
CA ILE A 267 -23.65 30.30 -25.01
C ILE A 267 -23.27 29.08 -24.14
N TYR A 268 -23.71 27.87 -24.49
CA TYR A 268 -23.31 26.64 -23.79
C TYR A 268 -21.79 26.40 -23.82
N GLY A 269 -21.11 26.79 -24.90
CA GLY A 269 -19.64 26.74 -25.00
C GLY A 269 -18.94 27.65 -24.01
N TRP A 270 -19.37 28.91 -23.92
CA TRP A 270 -18.83 29.87 -22.93
C TRP A 270 -19.15 29.47 -21.49
N LEU A 271 -20.37 28.94 -21.22
CA LEU A 271 -20.71 28.37 -19.92
C LEU A 271 -19.81 27.18 -19.57
N ALA A 272 -19.62 26.23 -20.49
CA ALA A 272 -18.74 25.09 -20.29
C ALA A 272 -17.29 25.50 -20.02
N PHE A 273 -16.75 26.46 -20.77
CA PHE A 273 -15.39 26.96 -20.56
C PHE A 273 -15.22 27.73 -19.24
N GLY A 274 -16.22 28.55 -18.85
CA GLY A 274 -16.24 29.22 -17.55
C GLY A 274 -16.26 28.23 -16.38
N LEU A 275 -17.12 27.22 -16.46
CA LEU A 275 -17.22 26.13 -15.47
C LEU A 275 -15.93 25.30 -15.38
N LEU A 276 -15.33 24.94 -16.53
CA LEU A 276 -14.04 24.23 -16.58
C LEU A 276 -12.91 25.08 -15.97
N THR A 277 -12.89 26.39 -16.23
CA THR A 277 -11.90 27.32 -15.67
C THR A 277 -12.07 27.45 -14.16
N LEU A 278 -13.31 27.57 -13.66
CA LEU A 278 -13.61 27.57 -12.23
C LEU A 278 -13.22 26.25 -11.55
N LEU A 279 -13.51 25.10 -12.19
CA LEU A 279 -13.12 23.78 -11.73
C LEU A 279 -11.60 23.65 -11.57
N ILE A 280 -10.82 24.17 -12.53
CA ILE A 280 -9.34 24.18 -12.46
C ILE A 280 -8.82 25.14 -11.39
N PHE A 281 -9.41 26.33 -11.27
CA PHE A 281 -9.05 27.32 -10.25
C PHE A 281 -9.25 26.80 -8.82
N VAL A 282 -10.44 26.25 -8.52
CA VAL A 282 -10.75 25.69 -7.20
C VAL A 282 -9.98 24.39 -6.93
N SER A 283 -9.60 23.64 -7.97
CA SER A 283 -8.70 22.47 -7.87
C SER A 283 -7.20 22.83 -7.73
N SER A 284 -6.85 24.11 -7.62
CA SER A 284 -5.46 24.56 -7.42
C SER A 284 -4.87 24.07 -6.08
N ARG A 285 -3.53 23.94 -6.02
CA ARG A 285 -2.83 23.50 -4.78
C ARG A 285 -3.05 24.49 -3.62
N PHE A 286 -3.25 25.77 -3.92
CA PHE A 286 -3.50 26.81 -2.90
C PHE A 286 -4.85 26.57 -2.20
N ILE A 287 -5.95 26.60 -2.96
CA ILE A 287 -7.30 26.44 -2.40
C ILE A 287 -7.46 25.06 -1.77
N ARG A 288 -7.01 23.99 -2.43
CA ARG A 288 -7.16 22.62 -1.94
C ARG A 288 -6.35 22.32 -0.66
N LYS A 289 -5.30 23.08 -0.35
CA LYS A 289 -4.54 22.96 0.91
C LYS A 289 -5.17 23.80 2.04
N ALA A 290 -5.78 24.94 1.72
CA ALA A 290 -6.43 25.80 2.71
C ALA A 290 -7.86 25.35 3.06
N HIS A 291 -8.65 24.95 2.06
CA HIS A 291 -10.08 24.67 2.16
C HIS A 291 -10.45 23.40 1.36
N TYR A 292 -10.05 22.24 1.87
CA TYR A 292 -10.26 20.95 1.19
C TYR A 292 -11.75 20.63 0.94
N GLU A 293 -12.65 21.01 1.85
CA GLU A 293 -14.10 20.81 1.68
C GLU A 293 -14.67 21.61 0.51
N VAL A 294 -14.28 22.89 0.38
CA VAL A 294 -14.68 23.76 -0.75
C VAL A 294 -14.21 23.15 -2.06
N PHE A 295 -12.97 22.64 -2.11
CA PHE A 295 -12.48 21.86 -3.26
C PHE A 295 -13.35 20.62 -3.53
N TYR A 296 -13.58 19.77 -2.54
CA TYR A 296 -14.27 18.49 -2.71
C TYR A 296 -15.71 18.66 -3.19
N ILE A 297 -16.47 19.56 -2.55
CA ILE A 297 -17.88 19.81 -2.88
C ILE A 297 -18.01 20.45 -4.26
N SER A 298 -17.25 21.52 -4.53
CA SER A 298 -17.30 22.20 -5.83
C SER A 298 -16.86 21.29 -6.98
N HIS A 299 -15.83 20.46 -6.80
CA HIS A 299 -15.38 19.53 -7.83
C HIS A 299 -16.43 18.46 -8.16
N ILE A 300 -17.21 18.00 -7.17
CA ILE A 300 -18.33 17.06 -7.39
C ILE A 300 -19.51 17.71 -8.15
N VAL A 301 -19.77 19.00 -7.94
CA VAL A 301 -20.86 19.72 -8.63
C VAL A 301 -20.44 20.21 -10.02
N LEU A 302 -19.23 20.76 -10.16
CA LEU A 302 -18.75 21.37 -11.39
C LEU A 302 -18.40 20.35 -12.47
N VAL A 303 -17.96 19.13 -12.13
CA VAL A 303 -17.68 18.07 -13.13
C VAL A 303 -18.92 17.72 -13.97
N PRO A 304 -20.05 17.26 -13.40
CA PRO A 304 -21.22 16.93 -14.20
C PRO A 304 -21.80 18.15 -14.92
N LEU A 305 -21.79 19.34 -14.29
CA LEU A 305 -22.29 20.56 -14.93
C LEU A 305 -21.43 20.97 -16.15
N THR A 306 -20.10 20.87 -16.05
CA THR A 306 -19.17 21.11 -17.17
C THR A 306 -19.42 20.10 -18.30
N LEU A 307 -19.59 18.81 -17.98
CA LEU A 307 -19.86 17.75 -18.97
C LEU A 307 -21.21 17.96 -19.69
N VAL A 308 -22.25 18.36 -18.98
CA VAL A 308 -23.58 18.62 -19.58
C VAL A 308 -23.54 19.88 -20.47
N MET A 309 -22.94 20.98 -20.02
CA MET A 309 -22.79 22.18 -20.86
C MET A 309 -21.93 21.90 -22.11
N SER A 310 -20.86 21.09 -21.97
CA SER A 310 -20.05 20.64 -23.11
C SER A 310 -20.86 19.77 -24.09
N ALA A 311 -21.71 18.86 -23.58
CA ALA A 311 -22.59 18.04 -24.41
C ALA A 311 -23.60 18.89 -25.21
N LEU A 312 -24.18 19.92 -24.59
CA LEU A 312 -25.12 20.85 -25.25
C LEU A 312 -24.43 21.79 -26.23
N HIS A 313 -23.17 22.17 -25.99
CA HIS A 313 -22.34 22.96 -26.91
C HIS A 313 -22.08 22.25 -28.25
N HIS A 314 -21.73 20.96 -28.24
CA HIS A 314 -21.42 20.24 -29.49
C HIS A 314 -22.08 18.84 -29.57
N PRO A 315 -23.40 18.77 -29.86
CA PRO A 315 -24.15 17.50 -29.91
C PRO A 315 -23.52 16.38 -30.77
N PRO A 316 -22.92 16.65 -31.96
CA PRO A 316 -22.32 15.59 -32.79
C PRO A 316 -21.10 14.87 -32.19
N VAL A 317 -20.60 15.30 -31.01
CA VAL A 317 -19.57 14.59 -30.23
C VAL A 317 -19.90 14.51 -28.73
N ALA A 318 -21.14 14.81 -28.34
CA ALA A 318 -21.62 14.77 -26.96
C ALA A 318 -21.52 13.38 -26.31
N TYR A 319 -21.44 12.31 -27.12
CA TYR A 319 -21.22 10.95 -26.63
C TYR A 319 -19.95 10.82 -25.78
N TRP A 320 -18.87 11.57 -26.04
CA TRP A 320 -17.70 11.59 -25.16
C TRP A 320 -18.05 12.10 -23.75
N CYS A 321 -18.89 13.14 -23.65
CA CYS A 321 -19.36 13.67 -22.38
C CYS A 321 -20.33 12.70 -21.68
N TYR A 322 -21.25 12.07 -22.42
CA TYR A 322 -22.19 11.09 -21.86
C TYR A 322 -21.50 9.80 -21.38
N ILE A 323 -20.49 9.30 -22.11
CA ILE A 323 -19.65 8.18 -21.66
C ILE A 323 -18.88 8.56 -20.40
N THR A 324 -18.27 9.75 -20.37
CA THR A 324 -17.55 10.26 -19.20
C THR A 324 -18.46 10.36 -17.97
N LEU A 325 -19.65 10.94 -18.13
CA LEU A 325 -20.64 11.09 -17.07
C LEU A 325 -21.21 9.74 -16.61
N GLY A 326 -21.52 8.84 -17.54
CA GLY A 326 -22.04 7.50 -17.24
C GLY A 326 -21.03 6.66 -16.43
N ILE A 327 -19.76 6.65 -16.83
CA ILE A 327 -18.67 5.98 -16.09
C ILE A 327 -18.51 6.60 -14.69
N TRP A 328 -18.57 7.93 -14.57
CA TRP A 328 -18.46 8.63 -13.28
C TRP A 328 -19.64 8.31 -12.34
N VAL A 329 -20.88 8.37 -12.83
CA VAL A 329 -22.08 8.00 -12.06
C VAL A 329 -22.03 6.53 -11.65
N ALA A 330 -21.66 5.62 -12.56
CA ALA A 330 -21.61 4.20 -12.28
C ALA A 330 -20.57 3.84 -11.21
N GLU A 331 -19.38 4.47 -11.23
CA GLU A 331 -18.39 4.30 -10.14
C GLU A 331 -18.89 4.84 -8.80
N ARG A 332 -19.61 5.97 -8.80
CA ARG A 332 -20.22 6.53 -7.58
C ARG A 332 -21.30 5.63 -7.00
N VAL A 333 -22.21 5.13 -7.83
CA VAL A 333 -23.29 4.22 -7.42
C VAL A 333 -22.71 2.90 -6.88
N TRP A 334 -21.76 2.30 -7.61
CA TRP A 334 -21.11 1.06 -7.18
C TRP A 334 -20.31 1.23 -5.88
N ARG A 335 -19.54 2.31 -5.74
CA ARG A 335 -18.81 2.60 -4.50
C ARG A 335 -19.74 2.89 -3.33
N ALA A 336 -20.92 3.48 -3.57
CA ALA A 336 -21.95 3.67 -2.55
C ALA A 336 -22.61 2.35 -2.11
N THR A 337 -22.98 1.46 -3.03
CA THR A 337 -23.54 0.13 -2.66
C THR A 337 -22.51 -0.74 -1.94
N TRP A 338 -21.25 -0.70 -2.38
CA TRP A 338 -20.13 -1.36 -1.70
C TRP A 338 -19.92 -0.83 -0.28
N TRP A 339 -19.89 0.50 -0.10
CA TRP A 339 -19.80 1.12 1.22
C TRP A 339 -20.97 0.73 2.14
N LEU A 340 -22.21 0.74 1.63
CA LEU A 340 -23.38 0.32 2.40
C LEU A 340 -23.31 -1.16 2.82
N GLN A 341 -22.83 -2.04 1.94
CA GLN A 341 -22.64 -3.47 2.24
C GLN A 341 -21.58 -3.69 3.34
N MET A 342 -20.43 -3.01 3.23
CA MET A 342 -19.31 -3.16 4.17
C MET A 342 -19.63 -2.68 5.58
N ASN A 343 -20.33 -1.55 5.67
CA ASN A 343 -20.63 -0.89 6.94
C ASN A 343 -21.94 -1.38 7.57
N GLY A 344 -22.47 -2.52 7.11
CA GLY A 344 -23.58 -3.25 7.74
C GLY A 344 -24.99 -2.73 7.43
N PHE A 345 -25.15 -1.85 6.44
CA PHE A 345 -26.47 -1.26 6.11
C PHE A 345 -27.36 -2.16 5.22
N LEU A 346 -26.77 -3.13 4.51
CA LEU A 346 -27.48 -4.02 3.57
C LEU A 346 -27.39 -5.51 3.92
N GLY A 347 -26.42 -5.92 4.75
CA GLY A 347 -26.25 -7.30 5.16
C GLY A 347 -27.13 -7.67 6.35
N LYS A 348 -27.81 -8.82 6.29
CA LYS A 348 -28.24 -9.52 7.51
C LYS A 348 -27.03 -10.23 8.11
N GLU A 349 -26.91 -10.17 9.43
CA GLU A 349 -25.87 -10.90 10.15
C GLU A 349 -26.04 -12.42 10.02
N ASN A 350 -25.16 -13.06 9.27
CA ASN A 350 -24.79 -14.47 9.49
C ASN A 350 -23.69 -14.55 10.56
N THR A 351 -23.90 -13.85 11.69
CA THR A 351 -23.08 -14.01 12.89
C THR A 351 -23.43 -15.35 13.50
N THR A 352 -22.81 -16.43 13.01
CA THR A 352 -22.73 -17.68 13.75
C THR A 352 -22.14 -17.33 15.12
N PRO A 353 -22.89 -17.53 16.22
CA PRO A 353 -22.48 -17.02 17.52
C PRO A 353 -21.15 -17.66 17.90
N ILE A 354 -20.11 -16.82 18.04
CA ILE A 354 -18.82 -17.27 18.55
C ILE A 354 -19.10 -17.80 19.96
N ILE A 355 -18.89 -19.11 20.15
CA ILE A 355 -18.97 -19.72 21.46
C ILE A 355 -17.83 -19.12 22.29
N LEU A 356 -18.17 -18.13 23.11
CA LEU A 356 -17.32 -17.68 24.20
C LEU A 356 -17.04 -18.89 25.07
N GLN A 357 -15.80 -19.41 25.03
CA GLN A 357 -15.34 -20.34 26.05
C GLN A 357 -15.44 -19.59 27.40
N PRO A 358 -16.23 -20.08 28.37
CA PRO A 358 -16.29 -19.43 29.66
C PRO A 358 -14.92 -19.47 30.32
N THR A 359 -14.47 -18.33 30.87
CA THR A 359 -13.23 -18.25 31.64
C THR A 359 -13.43 -18.83 33.05
N THR A 360 -13.80 -20.11 33.11
CA THR A 360 -13.68 -20.94 34.31
C THR A 360 -12.30 -21.60 34.31
N PRO A 361 -11.54 -21.60 35.42
CA PRO A 361 -10.36 -22.45 35.52
C PRO A 361 -10.79 -23.91 35.39
N VAL A 362 -10.24 -24.62 34.42
CA VAL A 362 -10.49 -26.05 34.20
C VAL A 362 -9.37 -26.82 34.89
N ASP A 363 -9.73 -27.78 35.75
CA ASP A 363 -8.74 -28.62 36.42
C ASP A 363 -7.94 -29.45 35.41
N PRO A 364 -6.60 -29.52 35.54
CA PRO A 364 -5.73 -30.11 34.53
C PRO A 364 -5.97 -31.62 34.30
N GLU A 365 -6.51 -32.33 35.30
CA GLU A 365 -6.91 -33.73 35.17
C GLU A 365 -8.11 -33.93 34.22
N THR A 366 -8.97 -32.91 34.07
CA THR A 366 -10.15 -32.97 33.20
C THR A 366 -9.77 -32.81 31.72
N GLU A 367 -8.70 -32.07 31.44
CA GLU A 367 -8.19 -31.88 30.08
C GLU A 367 -7.48 -33.15 29.56
N ALA A 368 -6.74 -33.84 30.43
CA ALA A 368 -6.08 -35.11 30.12
C ALA A 368 -7.05 -36.24 29.69
N LEU A 369 -8.33 -36.16 30.07
CA LEU A 369 -9.36 -37.17 29.80
C LEU A 369 -10.21 -36.89 28.55
N ARG A 370 -10.03 -35.77 27.85
CA ARG A 370 -10.80 -35.47 26.62
C ARG A 370 -10.34 -36.34 25.45
N SER A 371 -11.07 -37.43 25.21
CA SER A 371 -10.66 -38.45 24.23
C SER A 371 -10.51 -37.91 22.81
N ARG A 372 -9.28 -37.96 22.30
CA ARG A 372 -8.82 -37.76 20.91
C ARG A 372 -9.75 -38.42 19.88
N ARG A 373 -10.75 -37.68 19.36
CA ARG A 373 -11.67 -38.13 18.32
C ARG A 373 -11.95 -37.03 17.28
N TYR A 374 -11.08 -36.92 16.29
CA TYR A 374 -11.39 -36.63 14.87
C TYR A 374 -10.07 -36.54 14.10
N SER A 375 -9.56 -37.67 13.62
CA SER A 375 -8.29 -37.74 12.87
C SER A 375 -8.33 -38.80 11.76
N THR A 376 -9.31 -38.66 10.86
CA THR A 376 -9.49 -39.49 9.65
C THR A 376 -9.66 -38.63 8.39
N SER A 377 -8.81 -37.61 8.26
CA SER A 377 -8.47 -37.00 6.98
C SER A 377 -6.99 -36.64 6.99
N SER A 378 -6.22 -37.23 6.07
CA SER A 378 -4.79 -36.95 5.89
C SER A 378 -4.60 -35.63 5.15
N SER A 379 -4.85 -34.52 5.85
CA SER A 379 -4.45 -33.19 5.38
C SER A 379 -2.93 -33.17 5.18
N ILE A 380 -2.49 -33.14 3.92
CA ILE A 380 -1.08 -33.06 3.56
C ILE A 380 -0.62 -31.62 3.81
N TYR A 381 -0.30 -31.31 5.06
CA TYR A 381 0.37 -30.08 5.42
C TYR A 381 1.76 -30.05 4.76
N PRO A 382 2.22 -28.92 4.21
CA PRO A 382 3.60 -28.78 3.77
C PRO A 382 4.54 -28.99 4.97
N PRO A 383 5.77 -29.51 4.75
CA PRO A 383 6.73 -29.68 5.83
C PRO A 383 6.99 -28.34 6.53
N PRO A 384 7.08 -28.31 7.88
CA PRO A 384 7.25 -27.08 8.63
C PRO A 384 8.52 -26.35 8.16
N SER A 385 8.41 -25.03 8.07
CA SER A 385 9.50 -24.20 7.53
C SER A 385 10.77 -24.33 8.39
N PRO A 386 11.97 -24.47 7.79
CA PRO A 386 13.23 -24.45 8.54
C PRO A 386 13.55 -23.07 9.14
N TYR A 387 12.74 -22.06 8.82
CA TYR A 387 12.77 -20.74 9.43
C TYR A 387 11.72 -20.56 10.55
N LEU A 388 10.85 -21.54 10.80
CA LEU A 388 9.88 -21.49 11.89
C LEU A 388 10.57 -21.93 13.20
N ASP A 389 10.49 -21.10 14.23
CA ASP A 389 10.97 -21.47 15.57
C ASP A 389 10.20 -22.72 16.07
N SER A 390 10.94 -23.71 16.59
CA SER A 390 10.39 -25.03 16.92
C SER A 390 9.24 -24.98 17.91
N ARG A 391 9.16 -23.96 18.77
CA ARG A 391 8.05 -23.74 19.72
C ARG A 391 6.70 -23.53 19.03
N PHE A 392 6.70 -23.07 17.78
CA PHE A 392 5.49 -22.93 16.96
C PHE A 392 5.18 -24.21 16.17
N SER A 393 6.16 -25.07 15.90
CA SER A 393 5.93 -26.35 15.22
C SER A 393 5.21 -27.40 16.06
N THR A 394 5.27 -27.29 17.40
CA THR A 394 4.69 -28.28 18.34
C THR A 394 3.19 -28.13 18.61
N TYR A 395 2.53 -27.08 18.10
CA TYR A 395 1.09 -26.90 18.23
C TYR A 395 0.32 -27.73 17.20
N ALA A 396 0.24 -29.04 17.45
CA ALA A 396 -0.21 -30.06 16.49
C ALA A 396 -1.72 -30.10 16.19
N ASP A 397 -2.55 -29.26 16.81
CA ASP A 397 -4.02 -29.23 16.65
C ASP A 397 -4.50 -28.44 15.42
N GLY A 398 -3.75 -28.48 14.31
CA GLY A 398 -4.03 -27.75 13.06
C GLY A 398 -3.87 -26.22 13.15
N ASN A 399 -4.04 -25.65 14.34
CA ASN A 399 -3.82 -24.24 14.69
C ASN A 399 -2.33 -23.92 14.95
N LEU A 400 -1.44 -24.37 14.04
CA LEU A 400 0.03 -24.11 14.09
C LEU A 400 0.38 -22.62 14.24
N LEU A 401 -0.54 -21.73 13.88
CA LEU A 401 -0.45 -20.28 14.02
C LEU A 401 -1.77 -19.75 14.59
N ALA A 402 -1.97 -19.92 15.90
CA ALA A 402 -3.02 -19.29 16.70
C ALA A 402 -3.14 -17.77 16.39
N PRO A 403 -4.34 -17.16 16.49
CA PRO A 403 -4.76 -16.03 15.66
C PRO A 403 -3.77 -14.86 15.61
N ALA A 404 -3.55 -14.34 14.39
CA ALA A 404 -2.54 -13.31 14.09
C ALA A 404 -2.74 -11.96 14.82
N SER A 405 -3.86 -11.76 15.50
CA SER A 405 -4.18 -10.53 16.22
C SER A 405 -3.28 -10.29 17.43
N ALA A 406 -2.23 -9.49 17.25
CA ALA A 406 -1.41 -8.92 18.34
C ALA A 406 -2.12 -7.78 19.10
N ILE A 407 -3.41 -7.99 19.39
CA ILE A 407 -4.42 -6.98 19.75
C ILE A 407 -5.00 -7.37 21.11
N GLY A 408 -4.82 -6.53 22.13
CA GLY A 408 -5.29 -6.80 23.50
C GLY A 408 -6.81 -6.68 23.67
N TYR A 409 -7.48 -5.89 22.82
CA TYR A 409 -8.92 -5.64 22.87
C TYR A 409 -9.54 -5.71 21.46
N SER A 410 -10.52 -6.59 21.28
CA SER A 410 -11.30 -6.68 20.04
C SER A 410 -12.53 -5.76 20.14
N PRO A 411 -12.63 -4.66 19.35
CA PRO A 411 -13.81 -3.81 19.34
C PRO A 411 -15.03 -4.55 18.76
N PRO A 412 -16.26 -4.14 19.10
CA PRO A 412 -17.45 -4.62 18.39
C PRO A 412 -17.45 -4.10 16.93
N PRO A 413 -17.99 -4.86 15.96
CA PRO A 413 -18.00 -4.45 14.56
C PRO A 413 -18.69 -3.09 14.33
N GLY A 414 -18.12 -2.27 13.46
CA GLY A 414 -18.61 -0.91 13.16
C GLY A 414 -18.13 0.17 14.14
N PHE A 415 -17.39 -0.19 15.19
CA PHE A 415 -16.71 0.75 16.09
C PHE A 415 -15.19 0.57 16.04
N ALA A 416 -14.47 1.67 16.19
CA ALA A 416 -13.02 1.72 16.30
C ALA A 416 -12.61 1.98 17.75
N HIS A 417 -11.74 1.14 18.28
CA HIS A 417 -11.01 1.40 19.52
C HIS A 417 -9.85 2.35 19.21
N ALA A 418 -9.82 3.48 19.90
CA ALA A 418 -8.90 4.60 19.66
C ALA A 418 -8.02 4.85 20.89
N GLU A 419 -6.71 4.73 20.71
CA GLU A 419 -5.70 4.82 21.77
C GLU A 419 -4.66 5.90 21.44
N LEU A 420 -4.21 6.65 22.45
CA LEU A 420 -3.15 7.65 22.27
C LEU A 420 -1.77 7.03 22.54
N LEU A 421 -0.90 7.10 21.54
CA LEU A 421 0.49 6.64 21.61
C LEU A 421 1.47 7.82 21.58
N SER A 422 2.74 7.53 21.83
CA SER A 422 3.89 8.44 21.64
C SER A 422 3.93 9.08 20.24
N GLY A 423 4.67 10.19 20.10
CA GLY A 423 4.87 10.90 18.83
C GLY A 423 3.59 11.50 18.25
N ALA A 424 2.65 11.89 19.13
CA ALA A 424 1.32 12.41 18.82
C ALA A 424 0.55 11.52 17.81
N THR A 425 0.42 10.22 18.09
CA THR A 425 -0.21 9.25 17.15
C THR A 425 -1.39 8.52 17.78
N VAL A 426 -2.54 8.48 17.08
CA VAL A 426 -3.70 7.66 17.47
C VAL A 426 -3.58 6.28 16.82
N ARG A 427 -3.64 5.20 17.60
CA ARG A 427 -3.89 3.85 17.09
C ARG A 427 -5.40 3.64 17.00
N LEU A 428 -5.89 3.28 15.82
CA LEU A 428 -7.28 2.91 15.58
C LEU A 428 -7.35 1.42 15.22
N THR A 429 -7.94 0.61 16.10
CA THR A 429 -8.25 -0.80 15.82
C THR A 429 -9.73 -0.90 15.47
N TYR A 430 -10.08 -1.49 14.33
CA TYR A 430 -11.44 -1.52 13.80
C TYR A 430 -11.80 -2.88 13.19
N ILE A 431 -13.07 -3.30 13.31
CA ILE A 431 -13.60 -4.50 12.66
C ILE A 431 -14.81 -4.10 11.81
N THR A 432 -14.81 -4.50 10.53
CA THR A 432 -15.92 -4.25 9.61
C THR A 432 -17.13 -5.12 9.96
N PRO A 433 -18.38 -4.58 9.94
CA PRO A 433 -19.59 -5.40 10.03
C PRO A 433 -19.72 -6.41 8.88
N GLY A 434 -19.41 -5.99 7.65
CA GLY A 434 -19.30 -6.89 6.50
C GLY A 434 -17.95 -7.62 6.47
N PHE A 435 -17.93 -8.84 5.91
CA PHE A 435 -16.67 -9.54 5.65
C PHE A 435 -15.85 -8.84 4.55
N LEU A 436 -14.54 -8.75 4.76
CA LEU A 436 -13.59 -8.17 3.82
C LEU A 436 -12.17 -8.70 4.02
N SER A 437 -11.47 -8.98 2.94
CA SER A 437 -10.01 -9.15 2.91
C SER A 437 -9.32 -8.06 2.06
N TRP A 438 -8.07 -7.76 2.40
CA TRP A 438 -7.25 -6.72 1.76
C TRP A 438 -5.80 -7.19 1.65
N ALA A 439 -5.10 -6.77 0.60
CA ALA A 439 -3.70 -7.12 0.38
C ALA A 439 -2.77 -6.29 1.29
N PRO A 440 -1.58 -6.80 1.64
CA PRO A 440 -0.57 -6.05 2.39
C PRO A 440 -0.18 -4.73 1.68
N GLY A 441 -0.07 -3.65 2.46
CA GLY A 441 0.22 -2.31 1.94
C GLY A 441 -0.94 -1.61 1.23
N GLN A 442 -2.19 -2.08 1.36
CA GLN A 442 -3.38 -1.33 0.93
C GLN A 442 -3.85 -0.32 1.99
N HIS A 443 -4.69 0.63 1.58
CA HIS A 443 -5.26 1.67 2.43
C HIS A 443 -6.78 1.75 2.30
N PHE A 444 -7.40 2.37 3.30
CA PHE A 444 -8.83 2.64 3.37
C PHE A 444 -9.07 4.13 3.55
N LEU A 445 -10.17 4.62 2.99
CA LEU A 445 -10.75 5.91 3.33
C LEU A 445 -11.61 5.73 4.59
N ILE A 446 -11.21 6.35 5.71
CA ILE A 446 -11.94 6.28 6.99
C ILE A 446 -12.77 7.54 7.23
N ASN A 447 -13.92 7.39 7.89
CA ASN A 447 -14.74 8.48 8.41
C ASN A 447 -15.12 8.21 9.87
N VAL A 448 -14.93 9.21 10.73
CA VAL A 448 -15.34 9.21 12.15
C VAL A 448 -16.38 10.31 12.34
N PRO A 449 -17.69 10.00 12.39
CA PRO A 449 -18.77 10.99 12.34
C PRO A 449 -18.75 12.04 13.47
N SER A 450 -18.16 11.73 14.62
CA SER A 450 -18.01 12.63 15.76
C SER A 450 -16.94 13.72 15.55
N VAL A 451 -15.99 13.49 14.63
CA VAL A 451 -14.92 14.43 14.26
C VAL A 451 -15.29 15.17 12.97
N SER A 452 -15.78 14.45 11.95
CA SER A 452 -16.40 15.07 10.77
C SER A 452 -17.44 14.14 10.15
N ARG A 453 -18.62 14.70 9.82
CA ARG A 453 -19.76 13.95 9.28
C ARG A 453 -19.59 13.51 7.82
N PHE A 454 -18.70 14.15 7.07
CA PHE A 454 -18.63 13.98 5.60
C PHE A 454 -17.20 13.77 5.06
N LEU A 455 -16.16 14.17 5.81
CA LEU A 455 -14.78 13.98 5.34
C LEU A 455 -14.35 12.52 5.44
N THR A 456 -13.64 12.07 4.41
CA THR A 456 -13.02 10.74 4.34
C THR A 456 -11.51 10.88 4.13
N HIS A 457 -10.71 10.23 4.98
CA HIS A 457 -9.26 10.38 5.01
C HIS A 457 -8.55 9.03 4.79
N PRO A 458 -7.58 8.95 3.87
CA PRO A 458 -6.91 7.68 3.53
C PRO A 458 -5.79 7.33 4.52
N PHE A 459 -5.81 6.10 5.04
CA PHE A 459 -4.74 5.55 5.87
C PHE A 459 -4.42 4.10 5.47
N THR A 460 -3.13 3.78 5.40
CA THR A 460 -2.60 2.44 5.14
C THR A 460 -2.87 1.51 6.31
N THR A 461 -3.21 0.26 6.03
CA THR A 461 -3.36 -0.76 7.07
C THR A 461 -1.98 -1.19 7.59
N ALA A 462 -1.84 -1.17 8.91
CA ALA A 462 -0.70 -1.76 9.62
C ALA A 462 -0.85 -3.28 9.80
N SER A 463 -2.09 -3.79 9.75
CA SER A 463 -2.43 -5.21 9.82
C SER A 463 -2.81 -5.81 8.47
N ILE A 464 -2.82 -7.14 8.40
CA ILE A 464 -3.36 -7.95 7.30
C ILE A 464 -4.72 -8.54 7.67
N CYS A 465 -5.45 -9.09 6.69
CA CYS A 465 -6.62 -9.93 6.97
C CYS A 465 -6.18 -11.40 6.97
N ASP A 466 -6.17 -12.05 8.14
CA ASP A 466 -5.99 -13.50 8.26
C ASP A 466 -7.37 -14.19 8.29
N GLU A 467 -7.80 -14.70 7.14
CA GLU A 467 -9.06 -15.43 6.99
C GLU A 467 -9.08 -16.77 7.74
N GLN A 468 -7.91 -17.30 8.12
CA GLN A 468 -7.73 -18.56 8.86
C GLN A 468 -7.44 -18.35 10.35
N ALA A 469 -7.59 -17.13 10.86
CA ALA A 469 -7.53 -16.85 12.29
C ALA A 469 -8.76 -17.42 13.02
N ALA A 470 -8.53 -18.11 14.15
CA ALA A 470 -9.61 -18.70 14.96
C ALA A 470 -10.54 -17.66 15.65
N SER A 471 -10.19 -16.38 15.60
CA SER A 471 -10.95 -15.28 16.21
C SER A 471 -11.21 -14.15 15.21
N ILE A 472 -12.33 -13.45 15.36
CA ILE A 472 -12.72 -12.27 14.56
C ILE A 472 -11.62 -11.20 14.48
N ALA A 473 -10.75 -11.09 15.50
CA ALA A 473 -9.64 -10.14 15.54
C ALA A 473 -8.57 -10.37 14.44
N GLY A 474 -8.53 -11.53 13.77
CA GLY A 474 -7.71 -11.72 12.55
C GLY A 474 -8.19 -10.90 11.34
N ARG A 475 -9.41 -10.35 11.41
CA ARG A 475 -10.00 -9.41 10.44
C ARG A 475 -9.95 -7.96 10.93
N ALA A 476 -9.21 -7.68 12.01
CA ALA A 476 -9.11 -6.33 12.55
C ALA A 476 -8.16 -5.46 11.71
N ILE A 477 -8.69 -4.34 11.24
CA ILE A 477 -7.95 -3.31 10.51
C ILE A 477 -7.32 -2.36 11.54
N VAL A 478 -5.99 -2.26 11.54
CA VAL A 478 -5.24 -1.34 12.41
C VAL A 478 -4.70 -0.18 11.59
N PHE A 479 -4.99 1.05 12.01
CA PHE A 479 -4.42 2.28 11.45
C PHE A 479 -3.57 3.01 12.50
N LEU A 480 -2.48 3.63 12.04
CA LEU A 480 -1.64 4.53 12.84
C LEU A 480 -1.77 5.95 12.32
N VAL A 481 -2.65 6.74 12.96
CA VAL A 481 -3.03 8.09 12.53
C VAL A 481 -2.18 9.12 13.29
N ARG A 482 -1.09 9.58 12.68
CA ARG A 482 -0.25 10.63 13.26
C ARG A 482 -0.93 12.00 13.18
N CYS A 483 -0.90 12.75 14.28
CA CYS A 483 -1.44 14.09 14.41
C CYS A 483 -0.70 15.07 13.49
N ARG A 484 -1.42 15.55 12.47
CA ARG A 484 -1.05 16.67 11.60
C ARG A 484 -2.16 17.71 11.57
N ASN A 485 -1.90 18.87 10.98
CA ASN A 485 -2.89 19.93 10.73
C ASN A 485 -4.20 19.43 10.09
N GLY A 486 -5.33 20.04 10.48
CA GLY A 486 -6.68 19.64 10.04
C GLY A 486 -7.17 18.40 10.78
N TRP A 487 -8.02 17.60 10.11
CA TRP A 487 -8.80 16.49 10.70
C TRP A 487 -8.02 15.54 11.62
N THR A 488 -6.74 15.28 11.35
CA THR A 488 -5.89 14.44 12.21
C THR A 488 -5.58 15.06 13.58
N ARG A 489 -5.50 16.39 13.68
CA ARG A 489 -5.42 17.14 14.94
C ARG A 489 -6.77 17.18 15.63
N ASP A 490 -7.86 17.27 14.87
CA ASP A 490 -9.23 17.27 15.41
C ASP A 490 -9.57 15.91 16.04
N LEU A 491 -9.21 14.79 15.38
CA LEU A 491 -9.30 13.44 15.94
C LEU A 491 -8.46 13.28 17.21
N TRP A 492 -7.19 13.72 17.17
CA TRP A 492 -6.28 13.66 18.32
C TRP A 492 -6.85 14.44 19.52
N ASN A 493 -7.31 15.67 19.29
CA ASN A 493 -7.92 16.51 20.31
C ASN A 493 -9.22 15.91 20.86
N HIS A 494 -10.06 15.32 20.01
CA HIS A 494 -11.32 14.69 20.42
C HIS A 494 -11.08 13.50 21.34
N VAL A 495 -10.19 12.57 20.95
CA VAL A 495 -9.79 11.42 21.78
C VAL A 495 -9.13 11.87 23.09
N ALA A 496 -8.20 12.84 23.03
CA ALA A 496 -7.55 13.39 24.22
C ALA A 496 -8.55 14.05 25.20
N THR A 497 -9.57 14.74 24.67
CA THR A 497 -10.63 15.35 25.47
C THR A 497 -11.48 14.29 26.16
N MET A 498 -11.95 13.28 25.43
CA MET A 498 -12.73 12.17 26.01
C MET A 498 -11.97 11.44 27.13
N ILE A 499 -10.69 11.12 26.91
CA ILE A 499 -9.85 10.48 27.93
C ILE A 499 -9.68 11.39 29.16
N SER A 500 -9.46 12.71 28.97
CA SER A 500 -9.38 13.66 30.10
C SER A 500 -10.69 13.80 30.89
N GLN A 501 -11.83 13.50 30.26
CA GLN A 501 -13.16 13.50 30.87
C GLN A 501 -13.58 12.10 31.39
N ASN A 502 -12.68 11.11 31.35
CA ASN A 502 -12.93 9.70 31.68
C ASN A 502 -14.12 9.08 30.89
N GLN A 503 -14.34 9.53 29.65
CA GLN A 503 -15.39 9.03 28.75
C GLN A 503 -14.85 7.95 27.83
N GLN A 504 -15.28 6.70 28.03
CA GLN A 504 -14.86 5.56 27.19
C GLN A 504 -15.66 5.43 25.89
N HIS A 505 -16.82 6.08 25.75
CA HIS A 505 -17.64 6.09 24.54
C HIS A 505 -18.45 7.39 24.44
N ILE A 506 -19.04 7.66 23.27
CA ILE A 506 -19.85 8.87 23.03
C ILE A 506 -21.24 8.70 23.65
N GLN A 507 -21.60 9.60 24.57
CA GLN A 507 -22.90 9.58 25.25
C GLN A 507 -24.04 9.69 24.23
N GLY A 508 -24.96 8.71 24.26
CA GLY A 508 -26.11 8.63 23.36
C GLY A 508 -25.93 7.77 22.11
N GLU A 509 -24.72 7.31 21.79
CA GLU A 509 -24.54 6.29 20.75
C GLU A 509 -25.00 4.91 21.26
N LYS A 510 -25.78 4.19 20.43
CA LYS A 510 -26.24 2.83 20.75
C LYS A 510 -25.12 1.83 20.44
N LEU A 511 -24.48 1.34 21.49
CA LEU A 511 -23.52 0.25 21.45
C LEU A 511 -24.21 -1.12 21.24
N PRO A 512 -23.57 -2.09 20.57
CA PRO A 512 -24.09 -3.45 20.45
C PRO A 512 -24.22 -4.16 21.82
N SER A 513 -25.25 -4.98 21.97
CA SER A 513 -25.48 -5.79 23.18
C SER A 513 -24.27 -6.68 23.49
N GLY A 514 -23.80 -6.65 24.74
CA GLY A 514 -22.63 -7.43 25.17
C GLY A 514 -21.27 -6.79 24.88
N THR A 515 -21.21 -5.52 24.44
CA THR A 515 -19.93 -4.81 24.25
C THR A 515 -19.19 -4.66 25.59
N VAL A 516 -18.01 -5.28 25.68
CA VAL A 516 -17.03 -5.04 26.76
C VAL A 516 -16.36 -3.69 26.54
N MET A 517 -16.23 -2.85 27.57
CA MET A 517 -15.48 -1.58 27.48
C MET A 517 -13.96 -1.84 27.53
N PRO A 518 -13.13 -1.06 26.81
CA PRO A 518 -11.67 -1.23 26.83
C PRO A 518 -11.06 -0.75 28.16
N SER A 519 -9.92 -1.31 28.54
CA SER A 519 -9.10 -0.91 29.69
C SER A 519 -8.53 0.51 29.57
N ALA A 520 -8.09 0.87 28.37
CA ALA A 520 -7.50 2.15 28.01
C ALA A 520 -8.00 2.63 26.63
N GLY A 521 -7.93 3.93 26.38
CA GLY A 521 -8.46 4.53 25.15
C GLY A 521 -10.00 4.68 25.17
N VAL A 522 -10.58 4.89 24.00
CA VAL A 522 -12.02 5.16 23.81
C VAL A 522 -12.59 4.37 22.63
N LEU A 523 -13.90 4.20 22.58
CA LEU A 523 -14.62 3.54 21.50
C LEU A 523 -15.42 4.57 20.71
N LEU A 524 -15.13 4.69 19.41
CA LEU A 524 -15.74 5.66 18.49
C LEU A 524 -16.45 4.92 17.35
N LYS A 525 -17.63 5.37 16.93
CA LYS A 525 -18.21 4.87 15.68
C LYS A 525 -17.35 5.25 14.48
N MET A 526 -17.08 4.32 13.58
CA MET A 526 -16.26 4.56 12.38
C MET A 526 -16.79 3.82 11.17
N TYR A 527 -16.64 4.45 10.01
CA TYR A 527 -16.95 3.86 8.70
C TYR A 527 -15.70 3.78 7.83
N VAL A 528 -15.63 2.76 6.96
CA VAL A 528 -14.51 2.55 6.03
C VAL A 528 -14.98 2.35 4.59
N ASP A 529 -14.13 2.74 3.65
CA ASP A 529 -14.31 2.60 2.20
C ASP A 529 -13.00 2.12 1.56
N GLY A 530 -13.04 1.01 0.82
CA GLY A 530 -11.85 0.34 0.27
C GLY A 530 -12.03 -1.17 0.03
N PRO A 531 -10.94 -1.96 0.00
CA PRO A 531 -9.55 -1.53 0.04
C PRO A 531 -9.11 -0.83 -1.26
N PHE A 532 -8.15 0.06 -1.15
CA PHE A 532 -7.52 0.74 -2.29
C PHE A 532 -6.01 0.62 -2.24
N GLY A 533 -5.36 0.84 -3.40
CA GLY A 533 -3.91 1.03 -3.49
C GLY A 533 -3.21 -0.03 -4.32
N SER A 534 -2.24 0.43 -5.11
CA SER A 534 -1.50 -0.36 -6.10
C SER A 534 -0.53 -1.40 -5.51
N ALA A 535 -0.47 -1.55 -4.17
CA ALA A 535 0.39 -2.52 -3.49
C ALA A 535 0.01 -3.98 -3.77
N VAL A 536 -1.28 -4.26 -4.05
CA VAL A 536 -1.79 -5.59 -4.45
C VAL A 536 -1.11 -6.17 -5.71
N ARG A 537 -0.46 -5.31 -6.51
CA ARG A 537 0.32 -5.72 -7.68
C ARG A 537 1.66 -6.37 -7.32
N ALA A 538 2.17 -6.16 -6.10
CA ALA A 538 3.47 -6.66 -5.67
C ALA A 538 3.48 -8.19 -5.59
N ARG A 539 4.56 -8.80 -6.08
CA ARG A 539 4.72 -10.25 -6.15
C ARG A 539 5.72 -10.76 -5.10
N TRP A 540 5.52 -10.37 -3.84
CA TRP A 540 6.48 -10.56 -2.74
C TRP A 540 7.19 -11.93 -2.74
N GLY A 541 6.41 -13.01 -2.85
CA GLY A 541 6.90 -14.40 -2.87
C GLY A 541 7.84 -14.76 -4.03
N GLU A 542 7.78 -14.08 -5.18
CA GLU A 542 8.62 -14.42 -6.34
C GLU A 542 10.09 -13.98 -6.17
N HIS A 543 10.39 -13.08 -5.22
CA HIS A 543 11.73 -12.57 -4.94
C HIS A 543 12.40 -13.36 -3.82
N SER A 544 13.73 -13.50 -3.88
CA SER A 544 14.50 -14.27 -2.88
C SER A 544 14.67 -13.54 -1.54
N THR A 545 14.78 -12.21 -1.59
CA THR A 545 14.96 -11.34 -0.42
C THR A 545 13.96 -10.19 -0.50
N VAL A 546 13.26 -9.92 0.61
CA VAL A 546 12.37 -8.77 0.79
C VAL A 546 13.04 -7.77 1.73
N VAL A 547 13.32 -6.56 1.24
CA VAL A 547 13.90 -5.48 2.06
C VAL A 547 12.82 -4.43 2.30
N ILE A 548 12.60 -4.05 3.56
CA ILE A 548 11.54 -3.12 3.96
C ILE A 548 12.20 -1.90 4.60
N PHE A 549 12.27 -0.80 3.84
CA PHE A 549 12.77 0.49 4.31
C PHE A 549 11.60 1.41 4.64
N VAL A 550 11.40 1.72 5.91
CA VAL A 550 10.31 2.60 6.36
C VAL A 550 10.79 3.71 7.29
N ALA A 551 10.12 4.87 7.25
CA ALA A 551 10.46 6.00 8.11
C ALA A 551 9.22 6.70 8.69
N GLY A 552 9.29 7.05 9.97
CA GLY A 552 8.17 7.65 10.71
C GLY A 552 6.92 6.77 10.66
N SER A 553 5.75 7.38 10.45
CA SER A 553 4.46 6.69 10.31
C SER A 553 4.32 5.90 9.00
N GLY A 554 5.31 5.92 8.09
CA GLY A 554 5.39 4.99 6.96
C GLY A 554 5.53 3.51 7.38
N VAL A 555 5.74 3.26 8.68
CA VAL A 555 5.80 1.92 9.27
C VAL A 555 4.55 1.08 9.00
N SER A 556 3.34 1.67 8.90
CA SER A 556 2.09 0.93 8.63
C SER A 556 2.18 0.09 7.35
N PHE A 557 2.67 0.70 6.26
CA PHE A 557 2.93 0.02 4.99
C PHE A 557 3.94 -1.12 5.16
N GLY A 558 5.01 -0.90 5.93
CA GLY A 558 6.03 -1.91 6.18
C GLY A 558 5.56 -3.07 7.05
N LEU A 559 4.65 -2.84 8.00
CA LEU A 559 4.17 -3.85 8.95
C LEU A 559 3.25 -4.87 8.30
N SER A 560 2.27 -4.43 7.50
CA SER A 560 1.38 -5.36 6.81
C SER A 560 2.14 -6.21 5.78
N ILE A 561 3.20 -5.67 5.16
CA ILE A 561 4.12 -6.45 4.31
C ILE A 561 4.98 -7.42 5.14
N LEU A 562 5.59 -6.96 6.25
CA LEU A 562 6.42 -7.80 7.12
C LEU A 562 5.62 -8.99 7.66
N GLU A 563 4.42 -8.74 8.18
CA GLU A 563 3.55 -9.77 8.74
C GLU A 563 3.10 -10.79 7.68
N TYR A 564 2.65 -10.32 6.51
CA TYR A 564 2.31 -11.19 5.38
C TYR A 564 3.46 -12.11 4.99
N VAL A 565 4.68 -11.56 4.80
CA VAL A 565 5.84 -12.35 4.36
C VAL A 565 6.33 -13.30 5.46
N CYS A 566 6.29 -12.91 6.74
CA CYS A 566 6.63 -13.80 7.86
C CYS A 566 5.65 -14.98 7.98
N LEU A 567 4.35 -14.74 7.85
CA LEU A 567 3.34 -15.82 7.88
C LEU A 567 3.45 -16.73 6.66
N CYS A 568 3.75 -16.18 5.47
CA CYS A 568 4.05 -17.00 4.29
C CYS A 568 5.33 -17.84 4.50
N LEU A 569 6.39 -17.27 5.08
CA LEU A 569 7.62 -17.98 5.46
C LEU A 569 7.39 -19.06 6.52
N ALA A 570 6.41 -18.90 7.41
CA ALA A 570 6.01 -19.89 8.40
C ALA A 570 5.17 -21.04 7.80
N GLY A 571 4.51 -20.82 6.65
CA GLY A 571 3.74 -21.83 5.93
C GLY A 571 2.24 -21.53 5.74
N ARG A 572 1.74 -20.34 6.09
CA ARG A 572 0.41 -19.89 5.62
C ARG A 572 0.44 -19.70 4.10
N ASP A 573 -0.69 -20.01 3.44
CA ASP A 573 -0.90 -19.62 2.04
C ASP A 573 -1.43 -18.18 1.98
N GLY A 574 -0.67 -17.30 1.32
CA GLY A 574 -0.94 -15.88 1.17
C GLY A 574 -2.30 -15.54 0.56
N ARG A 575 -3.01 -16.48 -0.09
CA ARG A 575 -4.40 -16.28 -0.55
C ARG A 575 -5.36 -15.98 0.60
N TYR A 576 -5.13 -16.56 1.78
CA TYR A 576 -5.95 -16.35 2.98
C TYR A 576 -5.45 -15.19 3.84
N LEU A 577 -4.34 -14.56 3.43
CA LEU A 577 -3.77 -13.35 4.02
C LEU A 577 -4.13 -12.10 3.20
N GLY A 578 -5.22 -12.18 2.41
CA GLY A 578 -5.67 -11.16 1.45
C GLY A 578 -4.72 -10.89 0.27
N GLY A 579 -3.65 -11.66 0.12
CA GLY A 579 -2.62 -11.49 -0.90
C GLY A 579 -2.74 -12.46 -2.08
N ARG A 580 -1.62 -12.65 -2.79
CA ARG A 580 -1.50 -13.65 -3.85
C ARG A 580 -1.28 -15.05 -3.24
N PRO A 581 -1.74 -16.13 -3.88
CA PRO A 581 -1.50 -17.50 -3.41
C PRO A 581 -0.01 -17.83 -3.37
N GLY A 582 0.40 -18.58 -2.35
CA GLY A 582 1.76 -19.04 -2.14
C GLY A 582 2.26 -18.89 -0.70
N GLY A 583 3.25 -19.69 -0.33
CA GLY A 583 3.81 -19.75 1.02
C GLY A 583 4.97 -20.74 1.09
N TRP A 584 5.43 -21.11 2.28
CA TRP A 584 6.52 -22.07 2.41
C TRP A 584 6.22 -23.39 1.69
N ALA A 585 7.23 -23.95 1.02
CA ALA A 585 7.15 -25.11 0.15
C ALA A 585 6.17 -25.03 -1.05
N SER A 586 5.45 -23.91 -1.29
CA SER A 586 4.61 -23.77 -2.47
C SER A 586 5.44 -23.52 -3.74
N THR A 587 4.95 -23.99 -4.88
CA THR A 587 5.50 -23.62 -6.19
C THR A 587 5.48 -22.09 -6.37
N GLY A 588 6.59 -21.52 -6.83
CA GLY A 588 6.74 -20.08 -7.06
C GLY A 588 7.18 -19.24 -5.86
N PHE A 589 7.13 -19.77 -4.62
CA PHE A 589 7.55 -19.03 -3.43
C PHE A 589 9.07 -19.14 -3.21
N ASN A 590 9.79 -18.13 -3.67
CA ASN A 590 11.26 -18.01 -3.65
C ASN A 590 11.81 -17.30 -2.41
N THR A 591 10.99 -16.57 -1.64
CA THR A 591 11.49 -15.77 -0.51
C THR A 591 12.11 -16.63 0.57
N ARG A 592 13.35 -16.31 0.97
CA ARG A 592 14.11 -16.99 2.03
C ARG A 592 14.64 -16.02 3.11
N ARG A 593 14.58 -14.71 2.87
CA ARG A 593 15.06 -13.69 3.81
C ARG A 593 14.21 -12.42 3.78
N VAL A 594 13.98 -11.84 4.95
CA VAL A 594 13.39 -10.51 5.14
C VAL A 594 14.35 -9.63 5.93
N LYS A 595 14.60 -8.41 5.44
CA LYS A 595 15.34 -7.38 6.18
C LYS A 595 14.43 -6.18 6.40
N PHE A 596 14.08 -5.91 7.66
CA PHE A 596 13.25 -4.78 8.06
C PHE A 596 14.13 -3.69 8.68
N VAL A 597 14.07 -2.48 8.13
CA VAL A 597 14.85 -1.32 8.58
C VAL A 597 13.91 -0.13 8.76
N TRP A 598 13.74 0.31 10.00
CA TRP A 598 12.80 1.38 10.36
C TRP A 598 13.52 2.58 10.98
N MET A 599 13.30 3.77 10.43
CA MET A 599 13.76 5.03 11.00
C MET A 599 12.65 5.69 11.82
N ILE A 600 12.94 5.96 13.10
CA ILE A 600 12.06 6.65 14.05
C ILE A 600 12.73 7.92 14.58
N ARG A 601 11.93 8.86 15.09
CA ARG A 601 12.46 10.09 15.68
C ARG A 601 12.90 9.87 17.13
N GLU A 602 12.04 9.30 17.95
CA GLU A 602 12.28 8.99 19.37
C GLU A 602 12.25 7.48 19.62
N PHE A 603 12.96 6.97 20.64
CA PHE A 603 12.83 5.56 21.08
C PHE A 603 11.39 5.23 21.50
N ALA A 604 10.66 6.20 22.08
CA ALA A 604 9.26 6.03 22.49
C ALA A 604 8.33 5.57 21.35
N HIS A 605 8.66 5.86 20.08
CA HIS A 605 7.82 5.50 18.92
C HIS A 605 7.74 3.98 18.67
N ILE A 606 8.62 3.16 19.27
CA ILE A 606 8.57 1.69 19.15
C ILE A 606 7.21 1.13 19.59
N GLN A 607 6.54 1.80 20.53
CA GLN A 607 5.19 1.46 21.02
C GLN A 607 4.18 1.24 19.87
N TRP A 608 4.33 1.94 18.75
CA TRP A 608 3.38 1.88 17.62
C TRP A 608 3.20 0.47 17.03
N CYS A 609 4.20 -0.41 17.15
CA CYS A 609 4.16 -1.74 16.52
C CYS A 609 4.96 -2.83 17.22
N ALA A 610 5.38 -2.61 18.47
CA ALA A 610 6.24 -3.52 19.22
C ALA A 610 5.71 -4.96 19.28
N SER A 611 4.39 -5.14 19.41
CA SER A 611 3.75 -6.46 19.49
C SER A 611 3.82 -7.24 18.17
N ILE A 612 3.61 -6.58 17.04
CA ILE A 612 3.76 -7.16 15.69
C ILE A 612 5.24 -7.50 15.44
N LEU A 613 6.16 -6.58 15.75
CA LEU A 613 7.60 -6.81 15.57
C LEU A 613 8.12 -7.97 16.43
N ARG A 614 7.77 -8.03 17.73
CA ARG A 614 8.15 -9.16 18.59
C ARG A 614 7.58 -10.48 18.07
N ARG A 615 6.31 -10.51 17.64
CA ARG A 615 5.69 -11.72 17.08
C ARG A 615 6.40 -12.20 15.82
N CYS A 616 6.73 -11.31 14.89
CA CYS A 616 7.48 -11.66 13.69
C CYS A 616 8.89 -12.19 14.02
N MET A 617 9.61 -11.53 14.93
CA MET A 617 10.94 -11.94 15.40
C MET A 617 10.94 -13.26 16.19
N ALA A 618 9.83 -13.61 16.84
CA ALA A 618 9.69 -14.87 17.57
C ALA A 618 9.28 -16.03 16.65
N MET A 619 8.43 -15.77 15.66
CA MET A 619 7.97 -16.75 14.67
C MET A 619 9.10 -17.13 13.69
N ILE A 620 9.80 -16.12 13.17
CA ILE A 620 10.89 -16.25 12.20
C ILE A 620 12.18 -15.67 12.83
N PRO A 621 13.02 -16.50 13.47
CA PRO A 621 14.36 -16.07 13.89
C PRO A 621 15.30 -15.75 12.72
N SER A 622 16.40 -15.07 13.03
CA SER A 622 17.52 -14.89 12.08
C SER A 622 18.17 -16.24 11.76
N PRO A 623 18.59 -16.49 10.50
CA PRO A 623 18.78 -15.53 9.40
C PRO A 623 17.54 -15.24 8.54
N GLY A 624 16.39 -15.87 8.81
CA GLY A 624 15.16 -15.73 8.00
C GLY A 624 14.56 -14.33 8.05
N LEU A 625 14.53 -13.73 9.25
CA LEU A 625 14.21 -12.32 9.46
C LEU A 625 15.37 -11.63 10.18
N ASP A 626 15.67 -10.41 9.76
CA ASP A 626 16.46 -9.47 10.57
C ASP A 626 15.77 -8.10 10.62
N VAL A 627 15.87 -7.47 11.79
CA VAL A 627 15.19 -6.22 12.16
C VAL A 627 16.25 -5.27 12.71
N ASP A 628 16.37 -4.08 12.13
CA ASP A 628 17.13 -2.96 12.68
C ASP A 628 16.24 -1.72 12.77
N ILE A 629 16.36 -0.97 13.86
CA ILE A 629 15.61 0.27 14.09
C ILE A 629 16.60 1.39 14.38
N PHE A 630 16.40 2.56 13.78
CA PHE A 630 17.32 3.70 13.83
C PHE A 630 16.64 4.96 14.37
N VAL A 631 17.21 5.57 15.40
CA VAL A 631 16.66 6.76 16.07
C VAL A 631 17.38 8.03 15.59
N THR A 632 16.64 8.91 14.92
CA THR A 632 17.19 10.13 14.29
C THR A 632 17.35 11.31 15.23
N ASN A 633 16.55 11.42 16.30
CA ASN A 633 16.76 12.45 17.33
C ASN A 633 17.77 11.94 18.37
N PHE A 634 19.06 12.05 18.03
CA PHE A 634 20.15 11.73 18.93
C PHE A 634 21.25 12.79 18.78
N LYS A 635 21.55 13.49 19.87
CA LYS A 635 22.73 14.37 19.94
C LYS A 635 23.97 13.50 20.17
N PRO A 636 24.96 13.51 19.26
CA PRO A 636 26.24 12.84 19.54
C PRO A 636 26.94 13.57 20.69
N VAL A 637 27.39 12.82 21.69
CA VAL A 637 28.44 13.31 22.58
C VAL A 637 29.71 13.35 21.74
N ALA A 638 30.28 14.54 21.54
CA ALA A 638 31.57 14.66 20.88
C ALA A 638 32.63 13.94 21.73
N PRO A 639 33.59 13.21 21.12
CA PRO A 639 34.72 12.71 21.88
C PRO A 639 35.46 13.91 22.50
N PRO A 640 36.03 13.77 23.71
CA PRO A 640 36.88 14.81 24.26
C PRO A 640 38.00 15.10 23.25
N ALA A 641 38.22 16.37 22.94
CA ALA A 641 39.27 16.76 22.01
C ALA A 641 40.62 16.21 22.52
N THR A 642 41.32 15.48 21.67
CA THR A 642 42.67 14.97 21.95
C THR A 642 43.66 16.14 21.91
N ASP A 643 43.69 16.85 23.03
CA ASP A 643 44.49 18.04 23.34
C ASP A 643 45.98 17.66 23.40
N SER A 644 46.53 17.35 22.22
CA SER A 644 47.84 16.73 21.96
C SER A 644 49.02 17.69 22.21
N ASN A 645 48.81 18.74 23.01
CA ASN A 645 49.77 19.82 23.18
C ASN A 645 49.64 20.54 24.55
N LYS A 646 49.42 19.79 25.63
CA LYS A 646 49.58 20.28 27.02
C LYS A 646 50.54 19.39 27.80
N GLY A 647 51.61 20.00 28.32
CA GLY A 647 52.57 19.34 29.19
C GLY A 647 52.01 19.03 30.58
N LEU A 648 52.77 18.28 31.36
CA LEU A 648 52.42 17.83 32.71
C LEU A 648 51.97 19.02 33.60
N PRO A 649 50.76 18.98 34.21
CA PRO A 649 50.31 20.04 35.10
C PRO A 649 51.05 19.99 36.44
N VAL A 650 51.51 21.16 36.89
CA VAL A 650 52.10 21.34 38.23
C VAL A 650 50.98 21.29 39.29
N PRO A 651 51.13 20.55 40.40
CA PRO A 651 50.10 20.47 41.44
C PRO A 651 50.05 21.76 42.27
N THR A 652 48.91 22.45 42.25
CA THR A 652 48.57 23.54 43.18
C THR A 652 47.57 23.05 44.24
N PRO A 653 47.73 23.41 45.53
CA PRO A 653 46.92 22.86 46.61
C PRO A 653 45.49 23.43 46.66
N ASN A 654 44.54 22.59 47.07
CA ASN A 654 43.16 23.00 47.36
C ASN A 654 43.11 23.86 48.63
N TYR A 655 42.64 25.12 48.55
CA TYR A 655 41.85 25.78 49.61
C TYR A 655 41.29 27.14 49.14
N ALA A 656 39.97 27.23 48.91
CA ALA A 656 39.10 28.39 49.19
C ALA A 656 37.65 28.10 48.77
N ARG A 657 36.67 28.53 49.58
CA ARG A 657 35.25 28.65 49.18
C ARG A 657 34.94 30.11 48.89
N SER A 658 34.17 30.38 47.84
CA SER A 658 33.38 31.62 47.71
C SER A 658 32.10 31.33 46.93
N ASN A 659 30.95 31.72 47.49
CA ASN A 659 29.66 31.59 46.80
C ASN A 659 29.56 32.60 45.66
N GLY A 660 29.07 32.16 44.49
CA GLY A 660 28.66 33.02 43.39
C GLY A 660 27.39 32.45 42.75
N THR A 661 26.30 33.21 42.77
CA THR A 661 24.98 32.70 42.37
C THR A 661 24.70 32.98 40.90
N SER A 662 24.72 31.94 40.06
CA SER A 662 24.25 31.98 38.67
C SER A 662 23.29 30.82 38.41
N MET A 663 22.16 31.09 37.75
CA MET A 663 21.17 30.07 37.42
C MET A 663 21.64 29.19 36.25
N GLU A 664 22.08 27.97 36.54
CA GLU A 664 22.30 26.94 35.51
C GLU A 664 21.05 26.08 35.31
N GLU A 665 20.63 25.91 34.05
CA GLU A 665 19.61 24.95 33.66
C GLU A 665 20.22 23.53 33.67
N SER A 666 20.11 22.85 34.82
CA SER A 666 20.81 21.60 35.11
C SER A 666 20.32 20.42 34.27
N THR A 667 20.81 20.33 33.04
CA THR A 667 20.64 19.20 32.12
C THR A 667 21.53 18.02 32.56
N LEU A 668 21.13 17.39 33.67
CA LEU A 668 21.83 16.30 34.34
C LEU A 668 21.86 15.03 33.45
N TYR A 669 22.86 14.96 32.58
CA TYR A 669 23.31 13.75 31.91
C TYR A 669 24.32 13.03 32.81
N ASP A 670 23.94 11.83 33.23
CA ASP A 670 24.71 10.96 34.10
C ASP A 670 26.02 10.51 33.41
N SER A 671 27.17 10.76 34.03
CA SER A 671 28.50 10.74 33.40
C SER A 671 29.23 9.38 33.47
N ASP A 672 28.49 8.31 33.73
CA ASP A 672 29.03 6.93 33.76
C ASP A 672 29.10 6.33 32.35
N GLY A 673 30.25 6.54 31.68
CA GLY A 673 30.40 6.18 30.27
C GLY A 673 31.81 6.17 29.67
N ALA A 674 32.88 6.00 30.44
CA ALA A 674 34.25 6.00 29.92
C ALA A 674 34.55 4.85 28.93
N ASP A 675 34.04 3.64 29.18
CA ASP A 675 34.51 2.41 28.51
C ASP A 675 33.59 1.86 27.39
N ASP A 676 32.42 2.48 27.12
CA ASP A 676 31.43 1.95 26.16
C ASP A 676 31.20 2.95 25.02
N ALA A 677 32.19 3.07 24.13
CA ALA A 677 32.19 3.87 22.90
C ALA A 677 31.17 3.35 21.86
N PHE A 678 29.88 3.47 22.23
CA PHE A 678 28.74 2.92 21.51
C PHE A 678 28.31 3.78 20.30
N VAL A 679 28.86 4.99 20.17
CA VAL A 679 28.71 5.83 18.98
C VAL A 679 29.90 5.56 18.05
N ASP A 680 29.63 4.86 16.94
CA ASP A 680 30.58 4.77 15.83
C ASP A 680 30.74 6.16 15.19
N LEU A 681 31.81 6.86 15.59
CA LEU A 681 32.13 8.19 15.09
C LEU A 681 32.65 8.18 13.64
N SER A 682 32.81 7.03 12.96
CA SER A 682 32.93 6.95 11.48
C SER A 682 31.63 7.32 10.74
N TYR A 683 30.58 7.67 11.48
CA TYR A 683 29.45 8.44 10.95
C TYR A 683 29.77 9.95 10.75
N TYR A 684 30.77 10.47 11.47
CA TYR A 684 31.24 11.85 11.35
C TYR A 684 32.65 11.96 10.73
N THR A 685 33.54 10.99 10.97
CA THR A 685 34.88 10.92 10.38
C THR A 685 34.88 10.10 9.10
N ASN A 686 35.43 10.68 8.03
CA ASN A 686 35.35 10.18 6.66
C ASN A 686 35.90 8.76 6.48
N GLU A 687 35.13 7.85 5.87
CA GLU A 687 35.66 6.88 4.91
C GLU A 687 34.57 6.26 4.01
N PHE A 688 34.93 6.05 2.72
CA PHE A 688 34.17 5.44 1.62
C PHE A 688 32.85 6.12 1.12
N GLY A 689 32.93 6.66 -0.10
CA GLY A 689 31.90 6.40 -1.14
C GLY A 689 31.00 7.56 -1.60
N ASP A 690 31.55 8.50 -2.37
CA ASP A 690 30.92 9.35 -3.41
C ASP A 690 29.63 10.17 -3.13
N GLU A 691 28.95 10.01 -1.99
CA GLU A 691 27.75 10.80 -1.66
C GLU A 691 28.04 12.17 -1.01
N GLU A 692 29.27 12.41 -0.54
CA GLU A 692 29.50 13.40 0.53
C GLU A 692 30.45 14.58 0.20
N ASN A 693 30.96 14.69 -1.03
CA ASN A 693 31.81 15.80 -1.49
C ASN A 693 31.14 17.21 -1.45
N ASP A 694 29.83 17.28 -1.17
CA ASP A 694 29.04 18.52 -1.05
C ASP A 694 28.42 18.68 0.36
N ILE A 695 28.83 17.83 1.32
CA ILE A 695 28.26 17.77 2.69
C ILE A 695 29.36 17.88 3.77
N GLY A 696 30.62 17.52 3.49
CA GLY A 696 31.74 17.76 4.42
C GLY A 696 31.96 19.23 4.81
N SER A 697 31.43 20.16 4.01
CA SER A 697 31.43 21.61 4.24
C SER A 697 30.20 22.14 5.01
N ILE A 698 29.29 21.27 5.46
CA ILE A 698 28.01 21.65 6.07
C ILE A 698 28.10 21.63 7.61
N PRO A 699 27.66 22.69 8.33
CA PRO A 699 27.66 22.71 9.79
C PRO A 699 26.89 21.55 10.42
N LEU A 700 27.35 21.07 11.58
CA LEU A 700 26.76 19.93 12.30
C LEU A 700 25.25 20.07 12.51
N SER A 701 24.77 21.28 12.84
CA SER A 701 23.34 21.58 13.02
C SER A 701 22.50 21.42 11.74
N GLU A 702 23.05 21.65 10.55
CA GLU A 702 22.36 21.35 9.28
C GLU A 702 22.37 19.84 8.98
N ARG A 703 23.42 19.11 9.38
CA ARG A 703 23.49 17.63 9.29
C ARG A 703 22.49 16.93 10.23
N GLU A 704 22.30 17.45 11.45
CA GLU A 704 21.25 17.03 12.39
C GLU A 704 19.85 17.30 11.82
N ASN A 705 19.58 18.53 11.36
CA ASN A 705 18.30 18.89 10.73
C ASN A 705 18.01 18.03 9.48
N TYR A 706 19.00 17.74 8.65
CA TYR A 706 18.84 16.82 7.51
C TYR A 706 18.42 15.41 7.98
N THR A 707 19.01 14.91 9.07
CA THR A 707 18.73 13.58 9.61
C THR A 707 17.32 13.48 10.21
N LEU A 708 16.87 14.51 10.93
CA LEU A 708 15.49 14.61 11.44
C LEU A 708 14.46 14.70 10.29
N ASN A 709 14.80 15.38 9.20
CA ASN A 709 13.99 15.48 7.98
C ASN A 709 13.83 14.15 7.21
N LEU A 710 14.47 13.06 7.64
CA LEU A 710 14.19 11.70 7.12
C LEU A 710 12.99 11.04 7.83
N THR A 711 12.57 11.56 8.98
CA THR A 711 11.47 11.00 9.81
C THR A 711 10.29 11.95 10.04
N ASN A 712 10.47 13.25 9.80
CA ASN A 712 9.41 14.25 9.85
C ASN A 712 8.71 14.39 8.50
N PHE A 713 7.38 14.53 8.51
CA PHE A 713 6.55 14.91 7.37
C PHE A 713 6.10 16.36 7.50
N GLU A 714 5.62 16.95 6.39
CA GLU A 714 5.10 18.32 6.40
C GLU A 714 3.86 18.45 7.30
N GLY A 715 3.95 19.27 8.35
CA GLY A 715 2.85 19.54 9.28
C GLY A 715 2.60 18.47 10.34
N ASP A 716 3.57 17.60 10.64
CA ASP A 716 3.56 16.77 11.87
C ASP A 716 3.50 17.65 13.14
N ASN A 717 2.78 17.19 14.16
CA ASN A 717 2.76 17.82 15.48
C ASN A 717 4.02 17.44 16.30
N ASP A 718 4.62 18.42 16.98
CA ASP A 718 5.78 18.27 17.87
C ASP A 718 5.41 18.19 19.37
N GLU A 719 4.11 18.28 19.70
CA GLU A 719 3.60 18.16 21.08
C GLU A 719 3.76 16.74 21.64
N SER A 720 4.67 16.54 22.60
CA SER A 720 4.84 15.28 23.33
C SER A 720 3.80 15.08 24.44
N LEU A 721 3.33 13.86 24.65
CA LEU A 721 2.43 13.51 25.77
C LEU A 721 3.15 13.59 27.15
N PRO A 722 2.44 13.97 28.23
CA PRO A 722 2.89 13.74 29.59
C PRO A 722 3.27 12.26 29.83
N GLY A 723 4.50 12.00 30.27
CA GLY A 723 5.06 10.66 30.43
C GLY A 723 5.89 10.16 29.24
N GLU A 724 5.74 10.72 28.04
CA GLU A 724 6.46 10.25 26.85
C GLU A 724 7.98 10.39 26.98
N ARG A 725 8.47 11.48 27.58
CA ARG A 725 9.90 11.68 27.87
C ARG A 725 10.46 10.64 28.85
N GLN A 726 9.62 10.11 29.76
CA GLN A 726 9.99 9.06 30.70
C GLN A 726 10.07 7.71 29.98
N LEU A 727 9.08 7.38 29.15
CA LEU A 727 9.11 6.19 28.28
C LEU A 727 10.35 6.20 27.38
N ASN A 728 10.66 7.33 26.72
CA ASN A 728 11.82 7.47 25.84
C ASN A 728 13.13 7.10 26.57
N ARG A 729 13.33 7.63 27.78
CA ARG A 729 14.48 7.32 28.66
C ARG A 729 14.49 5.86 29.14
N GLN A 730 13.34 5.31 29.55
CA GLN A 730 13.23 3.91 29.99
C GLN A 730 13.60 2.94 28.86
N VAL A 731 13.03 3.13 27.66
CA VAL A 731 13.29 2.27 26.49
C VAL A 731 14.75 2.38 26.04
N GLN A 732 15.35 3.57 26.09
CA GLN A 732 16.78 3.77 25.83
C GLN A 732 17.66 3.03 26.87
N LYS A 733 17.35 3.15 28.17
CA LYS A 733 18.09 2.50 29.27
C LYS A 733 17.96 0.98 29.22
N HIS A 734 16.76 0.45 28.99
CA HIS A 734 16.50 -0.98 28.80
C HIS A 734 17.22 -1.51 27.55
N GLY A 735 17.14 -0.81 26.42
CA GLY A 735 17.88 -1.15 25.21
C GLY A 735 19.40 -1.16 25.41
N LYS A 736 19.99 -0.24 26.19
CA LYS A 736 21.42 -0.27 26.56
C LYS A 736 21.73 -1.50 27.43
N LYS A 737 20.97 -1.73 28.51
CA LYS A 737 21.14 -2.85 29.47
C LYS A 737 21.03 -4.22 28.78
N LEU A 738 20.01 -4.43 27.96
CA LEU A 738 19.77 -5.69 27.25
C LEU A 738 20.82 -5.96 26.16
N ARG A 739 21.29 -4.93 25.44
CA ARG A 739 22.42 -5.10 24.50
C ARG A 739 23.73 -5.38 25.21
N ALA A 740 24.01 -4.76 26.35
CA ALA A 740 25.20 -5.10 27.14
C ALA A 740 25.15 -6.57 27.60
N LYS A 741 24.01 -7.04 28.13
CA LYS A 741 23.76 -8.47 28.41
C LYS A 741 23.99 -9.34 27.16
N SER A 742 23.41 -8.97 26.02
CA SER A 742 23.53 -9.73 24.77
C SER A 742 24.96 -9.78 24.22
N ARG A 743 25.71 -8.66 24.24
CA ARG A 743 27.14 -8.63 23.84
C ARG A 743 27.98 -9.54 24.75
N LYS A 744 27.72 -9.54 26.07
CA LYS A 744 28.40 -10.43 27.02
C LYS A 744 28.06 -11.89 26.76
N LEU A 745 26.78 -12.21 26.48
CA LEU A 745 26.35 -13.57 26.16
C LEU A 745 26.95 -14.07 24.84
N SER A 746 26.96 -13.26 23.77
CA SER A 746 27.61 -13.62 22.51
C SER A 746 29.07 -13.99 22.75
N ARG A 747 29.88 -13.11 23.38
CA ARG A 747 31.28 -13.42 23.69
C ARG A 747 31.47 -14.72 24.48
N ILE A 748 30.56 -15.06 25.39
CA ILE A 748 30.60 -16.32 26.16
C ILE A 748 30.26 -17.53 25.27
N LEU A 749 29.32 -17.39 24.34
CA LEU A 749 28.98 -18.43 23.37
C LEU A 749 30.07 -18.62 22.31
N ASP A 750 30.68 -17.53 21.84
CA ASP A 750 31.80 -17.54 20.89
C ASP A 750 33.00 -18.26 21.52
N VAL A 751 33.43 -17.83 22.72
CA VAL A 751 34.50 -18.49 23.50
C VAL A 751 34.16 -19.96 23.79
N LYS A 752 32.89 -20.29 24.08
CA LYS A 752 32.49 -21.69 24.24
C LYS A 752 32.61 -22.47 22.93
N GLN A 753 32.19 -21.93 21.80
CA GLN A 753 32.32 -22.61 20.51
C GLN A 753 33.78 -22.84 20.11
N ASP A 754 34.68 -21.91 20.44
CA ASP A 754 36.11 -22.09 20.22
C ASP A 754 36.70 -23.15 21.16
N VAL A 755 36.29 -23.21 22.43
CA VAL A 755 36.67 -24.29 23.36
C VAL A 755 36.13 -25.64 22.89
N ASP A 756 34.85 -25.74 22.53
CA ASP A 756 34.21 -26.97 22.02
C ASP A 756 34.90 -27.43 20.72
N ARG A 757 35.29 -26.50 19.82
CA ARG A 757 36.11 -26.77 18.63
C ARG A 757 37.49 -27.32 18.98
N VAL A 758 38.20 -26.72 19.93
CA VAL A 758 39.52 -27.20 20.38
C VAL A 758 39.41 -28.59 21.01
N VAL A 759 38.37 -28.87 21.79
CA VAL A 759 38.10 -30.21 22.33
C VAL A 759 37.86 -31.22 21.19
N ILE A 760 37.01 -30.91 20.22
CA ILE A 760 36.75 -31.80 19.07
C ILE A 760 38.02 -32.05 18.23
N LEU A 761 38.87 -31.03 18.04
CA LEU A 761 40.15 -31.17 17.34
C LEU A 761 41.13 -32.06 18.14
N ASN A 762 41.22 -31.87 19.46
CA ASN A 762 42.05 -32.71 20.32
C ASN A 762 41.55 -34.18 20.36
N GLU A 763 40.23 -34.41 20.40
CA GLU A 763 39.65 -35.77 20.30
C GLU A 763 39.89 -36.41 18.93
N ALA A 764 39.86 -35.63 17.85
CA ALA A 764 40.19 -36.09 16.51
C ALA A 764 41.70 -36.44 16.40
N GLU A 765 42.57 -35.63 16.98
CA GLU A 765 44.02 -35.89 17.02
C GLU A 765 44.34 -37.12 17.87
N GLU A 766 43.70 -37.29 19.03
CA GLU A 766 43.80 -38.50 19.86
C GLU A 766 43.27 -39.75 19.15
N ARG A 767 42.15 -39.66 18.42
CA ARG A 767 41.69 -40.75 17.54
C ARG A 767 42.72 -41.08 16.46
N ASN A 768 43.37 -40.07 15.88
CA ASN A 768 44.39 -40.28 14.85
C ASN A 768 45.66 -40.92 15.43
N LYS A 769 46.11 -40.51 16.63
CA LYS A 769 47.20 -41.14 17.39
C LYS A 769 46.91 -42.60 17.73
N ARG A 770 45.69 -42.91 18.19
CA ARG A 770 45.23 -44.30 18.44
C ARG A 770 45.18 -45.14 17.16
N GLY A 771 44.71 -44.56 16.05
CA GLY A 771 44.74 -45.20 14.73
C GLY A 771 46.16 -45.48 14.22
N HIS A 772 47.11 -44.58 14.48
CA HIS A 772 48.52 -44.82 14.20
C HIS A 772 49.12 -45.93 15.09
N ARG A 773 48.76 -46.01 16.38
CA ARG A 773 49.21 -47.08 17.28
C ARG A 773 48.75 -48.46 16.78
N PHE A 774 47.47 -48.60 16.42
CA PHE A 774 46.91 -49.83 15.84
C PHE A 774 47.57 -50.24 14.51
N LYS A 775 48.07 -49.28 13.71
CA LYS A 775 48.85 -49.55 12.49
C LYS A 775 50.30 -49.94 12.74
N GLN A 776 50.82 -49.77 13.96
CA GLN A 776 52.20 -50.11 14.31
C GLN A 776 52.32 -51.50 14.93
N GLU A 777 51.29 -51.99 15.62
CA GLU A 777 51.28 -53.34 16.23
C GLU A 777 51.02 -54.46 15.19
N HIS A 778 50.26 -54.20 14.13
CA HIS A 778 49.97 -55.18 13.05
C HIS A 778 51.10 -55.38 12.00
N ARG A 779 52.37 -55.32 12.42
CA ARG A 779 53.53 -55.69 11.58
C ARG A 779 54.36 -56.87 12.07
N HIS A 780 54.02 -57.47 13.22
CA HIS A 780 54.70 -58.68 13.73
C HIS A 780 53.72 -59.76 14.21
N ALA A 781 53.01 -60.41 13.27
CA ALA A 781 52.44 -61.75 13.46
C ALA A 781 52.10 -62.37 12.09
N HIS A 782 52.81 -63.44 11.71
CA HIS A 782 52.57 -64.16 10.46
C HIS A 782 52.78 -65.66 10.68
N SER A 783 51.70 -66.42 10.92
CA SER A 783 51.61 -67.86 10.56
C SER A 783 50.18 -68.43 10.75
N THR A 784 49.92 -69.52 10.01
CA THR A 784 49.03 -70.67 10.34
C THR A 784 47.51 -70.51 10.54
N ASP A 785 46.78 -71.24 9.67
CA ASP A 785 45.70 -72.20 9.96
C ASP A 785 44.23 -71.75 10.18
N SER A 786 43.55 -71.56 9.04
CA SER A 786 42.44 -72.39 8.51
C SER A 786 41.21 -72.82 9.35
N ARG A 787 40.03 -72.75 8.68
CA ARG A 787 38.71 -73.40 8.96
C ARG A 787 37.95 -72.93 10.22
N SER A 788 36.62 -73.00 10.26
CA SER A 788 35.56 -72.98 9.22
C SER A 788 34.20 -72.68 9.89
N ASP A 789 33.18 -72.30 9.10
CA ASP A 789 31.74 -72.34 9.45
C ASP A 789 31.27 -71.36 10.58
N SER A 790 30.02 -70.90 10.67
CA SER A 790 28.87 -70.88 9.74
C SER A 790 27.90 -69.73 10.09
N ASP A 791 27.08 -69.34 9.12
CA ASP A 791 25.89 -68.45 9.16
C ASP A 791 25.27 -68.05 10.51
N ASN A 792 24.98 -66.74 10.65
CA ASN A 792 23.58 -66.29 10.64
C ASN A 792 23.45 -64.79 10.31
N GLY A 793 22.34 -64.40 9.67
CA GLY A 793 22.14 -63.05 9.14
C GLY A 793 21.36 -62.11 10.08
N SER A 794 21.73 -60.83 10.06
CA SER A 794 20.89 -59.72 10.52
C SER A 794 21.14 -58.51 9.63
N VAL A 795 20.08 -57.83 9.19
CA VAL A 795 20.15 -56.66 8.31
C VAL A 795 19.94 -55.41 9.15
N ASP A 796 21.03 -54.69 9.45
CA ASP A 796 20.95 -53.38 10.10
C ASP A 796 21.14 -52.24 9.09
N LEU A 797 20.37 -51.16 9.26
CA LEU A 797 20.10 -50.15 8.24
C LEU A 797 20.90 -48.88 8.51
N GLY A 798 22.17 -48.88 8.11
CA GLY A 798 23.15 -47.83 8.42
C GLY A 798 22.76 -46.40 8.01
N MET A 799 22.09 -45.67 8.92
CA MET A 799 21.82 -44.24 8.80
C MET A 799 23.12 -43.44 8.79
N ARG A 800 23.44 -42.85 7.64
CA ARG A 800 24.64 -42.02 7.44
C ARG A 800 24.43 -40.64 8.06
N LEU A 801 25.16 -40.32 9.14
CA LEU A 801 25.11 -38.98 9.76
C LEU A 801 25.42 -37.88 8.73
N VAL A 802 24.53 -36.90 8.66
CA VAL A 802 24.76 -35.64 7.93
C VAL A 802 25.27 -34.61 8.92
N ALA A 803 26.52 -34.15 8.73
CA ALA A 803 27.14 -33.16 9.60
C ALA A 803 26.54 -31.75 9.38
N PRO A 804 26.33 -30.95 10.44
CA PRO A 804 25.89 -29.56 10.32
C PRO A 804 27.04 -28.66 9.85
N TYR A 805 26.85 -27.98 8.71
CA TYR A 805 27.85 -27.04 8.16
C TYR A 805 27.79 -25.67 8.85
N SER A 806 28.93 -25.19 9.34
CA SER A 806 29.09 -23.81 9.85
C SER A 806 29.37 -22.81 8.73
N PRO A 807 28.73 -21.63 8.69
CA PRO A 807 28.96 -20.63 7.65
C PRO A 807 29.96 -19.54 8.08
N THR A 808 31.19 -19.57 7.57
CA THR A 808 32.08 -18.39 7.42
C THR A 808 33.32 -18.76 6.58
N GLU A 809 34.12 -17.75 6.22
CA GLU A 809 35.40 -17.84 5.51
C GLU A 809 35.39 -18.42 4.09
N TYR A 810 35.51 -17.52 3.10
CA TYR A 810 36.36 -17.74 1.92
C TYR A 810 37.01 -16.42 1.53
N SER A 811 38.33 -16.37 1.60
CA SER A 811 39.14 -15.28 1.04
C SER A 811 39.72 -15.69 -0.31
N SER A 812 40.01 -14.72 -1.17
CA SER A 812 40.42 -14.93 -2.56
C SER A 812 41.93 -15.09 -2.74
N GLN A 813 42.38 -16.11 -3.47
CA GLN A 813 43.67 -16.10 -4.19
C GLN A 813 43.54 -16.72 -5.58
N LEU A 814 44.54 -16.49 -6.43
CA LEU A 814 44.49 -16.68 -7.88
C LEU A 814 45.38 -17.86 -8.36
N VAL A 815 44.90 -18.51 -9.43
CA VAL A 815 45.67 -18.96 -10.63
C VAL A 815 46.97 -19.77 -10.41
N ASN A 816 46.97 -21.03 -10.87
CA ASN A 816 47.76 -21.37 -12.08
C ASN A 816 47.32 -22.63 -12.84
N LEU A 817 47.89 -22.82 -14.03
CA LEU A 817 47.50 -23.80 -15.06
C LEU A 817 48.00 -25.24 -14.80
N SER A 818 47.25 -26.22 -15.30
CA SER A 818 47.79 -27.25 -16.20
C SER A 818 46.69 -27.85 -17.09
N SER A 819 47.05 -28.33 -18.29
CA SER A 819 46.17 -29.00 -19.25
C SER A 819 46.94 -30.13 -19.94
N PRO A 820 46.25 -31.19 -20.40
CA PRO A 820 46.14 -31.47 -21.85
C PRO A 820 44.65 -31.65 -22.26
N SER A 821 44.13 -31.15 -23.39
CA SER A 821 44.23 -31.66 -24.78
C SER A 821 44.02 -33.19 -24.91
N THR A 822 43.15 -33.77 -25.75
CA THR A 822 42.21 -33.30 -26.82
C THR A 822 41.22 -34.48 -27.08
N THR A 823 40.04 -34.39 -27.71
CA THR A 823 39.79 -34.12 -29.15
C THR A 823 38.28 -33.94 -29.49
N ARG A 824 37.98 -33.04 -30.44
CA ARG A 824 36.95 -33.10 -31.53
C ARG A 824 35.58 -33.83 -31.34
N SER A 825 34.52 -33.04 -31.58
CA SER A 825 33.51 -33.21 -32.68
C SER A 825 32.07 -33.70 -32.39
N SER A 826 31.13 -33.03 -33.08
CA SER A 826 29.85 -33.50 -33.68
C SER A 826 28.72 -34.14 -32.84
N SER A 827 27.59 -33.42 -32.81
CA SER A 827 26.20 -33.93 -32.87
C SER A 827 25.98 -34.94 -34.03
N PRO A 828 25.01 -35.89 -33.99
CA PRO A 828 23.56 -35.56 -33.93
C PRO A 828 22.61 -36.62 -33.30
N LEU A 829 21.29 -36.38 -33.45
CA LEU A 829 20.16 -37.36 -33.42
C LEU A 829 19.97 -37.96 -34.86
N PRO A 830 19.05 -38.90 -35.19
CA PRO A 830 17.90 -39.44 -34.43
C PRO A 830 17.54 -40.96 -34.63
N PHE A 831 16.39 -41.39 -34.05
CA PHE A 831 15.41 -42.45 -34.45
C PHE A 831 15.79 -43.92 -34.75
N ILE A 832 14.90 -44.85 -34.32
CA ILE A 832 14.35 -46.10 -34.96
C ILE A 832 13.71 -46.99 -33.84
N HIS A 833 12.38 -47.29 -33.80
CA HIS A 833 11.53 -48.25 -34.58
C HIS A 833 11.47 -49.67 -33.93
N GLU A 834 10.43 -50.54 -34.01
CA GLU A 834 9.09 -50.55 -34.67
C GLU A 834 8.14 -51.65 -34.09
N GLU A 835 6.90 -51.75 -34.63
CA GLU A 835 5.91 -52.87 -34.78
C GLU A 835 4.54 -52.62 -34.12
N GLY A 836 3.35 -52.78 -34.75
CA GLY A 836 2.94 -52.99 -36.16
C GLY A 836 1.37 -52.91 -36.24
N ILE A 837 0.70 -52.18 -37.15
CA ILE A 837 0.38 -52.48 -38.58
C ILE A 837 -0.64 -53.65 -38.71
N PRO A 838 -1.75 -53.55 -39.50
CA PRO A 838 -1.87 -52.86 -40.80
C PRO A 838 -3.09 -51.93 -41.04
N SER A 839 -3.09 -51.33 -42.23
CA SER A 839 -4.04 -50.38 -42.83
C SER A 839 -5.10 -51.02 -43.75
N THR A 840 -6.05 -50.23 -44.29
CA THR A 840 -6.29 -49.98 -45.75
C THR A 840 -7.47 -48.99 -45.96
N SER A 841 -7.55 -48.32 -47.11
CA SER A 841 -8.50 -47.24 -47.46
C SER A 841 -9.35 -47.54 -48.71
N THR A 842 -10.64 -47.14 -48.74
CA THR A 842 -11.52 -47.24 -49.93
C THR A 842 -12.50 -46.05 -50.06
N LEU A 843 -13.07 -45.86 -51.26
CA LEU A 843 -13.87 -44.70 -51.72
C LEU A 843 -15.40 -44.85 -51.58
N THR A 844 -16.11 -43.73 -51.82
CA THR A 844 -17.53 -43.57 -52.27
C THR A 844 -18.64 -44.09 -51.33
N VAL A 845 -19.55 -43.24 -50.81
CA VAL A 845 -20.61 -42.45 -51.49
C VAL A 845 -21.77 -43.31 -52.03
N VAL A 846 -22.90 -43.24 -51.32
CA VAL A 846 -24.26 -43.40 -51.85
C VAL A 846 -25.09 -42.23 -51.30
N ASP A 847 -26.02 -41.72 -52.11
CA ASP A 847 -26.75 -40.46 -51.91
C ASP A 847 -28.27 -40.69 -51.89
N ARG A 848 -29.02 -39.83 -51.17
CA ARG A 848 -30.37 -39.39 -51.58
C ARG A 848 -31.00 -38.30 -50.69
N SER A 849 -31.59 -37.32 -51.36
CA SER A 849 -32.38 -36.20 -50.82
C SER A 849 -33.72 -36.02 -51.57
N HIS A 850 -34.55 -35.04 -51.15
CA HIS A 850 -35.81 -34.56 -51.77
C HIS A 850 -37.04 -35.49 -51.59
N SER A 851 -38.31 -35.04 -51.70
CA SER A 851 -38.92 -33.74 -52.05
C SER A 851 -40.14 -33.43 -51.11
N THR A 852 -41.08 -32.47 -51.25
CA THR A 852 -41.51 -31.53 -52.33
C THR A 852 -42.24 -30.28 -51.75
N PHE A 853 -42.76 -29.40 -52.63
CA PHE A 853 -43.73 -28.30 -52.40
C PHE A 853 -45.18 -28.86 -52.12
N HIS A 854 -46.25 -28.12 -51.73
CA HIS A 854 -46.83 -26.88 -52.30
C HIS A 854 -47.90 -26.15 -51.39
N LEU A 855 -48.50 -25.08 -51.93
CA LEU A 855 -49.62 -24.20 -51.48
C LEU A 855 -50.91 -24.90 -50.97
N SER A 856 -51.93 -24.28 -50.32
CA SER A 856 -52.17 -22.92 -49.75
C SER A 856 -53.48 -22.88 -48.91
N ASN A 857 -53.69 -21.85 -48.06
CA ASN A 857 -54.87 -20.91 -48.04
C ASN A 857 -54.97 -20.04 -46.76
N ASP A 858 -55.57 -18.84 -46.91
CA ASP A 858 -56.47 -18.06 -46.02
C ASP A 858 -56.41 -18.19 -44.47
N SER A 859 -56.55 -17.12 -43.64
CA SER A 859 -56.89 -15.71 -43.91
C SER A 859 -56.38 -14.70 -42.84
N ARG A 860 -56.37 -13.43 -43.25
CA ARG A 860 -56.82 -12.19 -42.54
C ARG A 860 -57.72 -12.37 -41.29
N ASP A 861 -57.81 -11.45 -40.32
CA ASP A 861 -57.32 -10.04 -40.23
C ASP A 861 -57.29 -9.47 -38.78
N SER A 862 -56.68 -8.29 -38.59
CA SER A 862 -57.00 -7.23 -37.59
C SER A 862 -56.76 -7.40 -36.06
N SER A 863 -56.75 -6.25 -35.35
CA SER A 863 -56.49 -6.03 -33.91
C SER A 863 -57.24 -4.76 -33.42
N PRO A 864 -57.23 -4.33 -32.13
CA PRO A 864 -57.20 -5.05 -30.84
C PRO A 864 -58.60 -5.08 -30.14
N PRO A 865 -59.15 -4.10 -29.36
CA PRO A 865 -58.64 -3.06 -28.43
C PRO A 865 -59.26 -3.02 -26.99
N THR A 866 -58.63 -2.22 -26.09
CA THR A 866 -59.20 -1.47 -24.92
C THR A 866 -59.84 -2.14 -23.67
N SER A 867 -59.51 -1.56 -22.50
CA SER A 867 -60.17 -1.68 -21.18
C SER A 867 -61.33 -0.69 -20.98
N PRO A 868 -62.26 -0.87 -20.01
CA PRO A 868 -62.29 0.02 -18.83
C PRO A 868 -62.77 -0.65 -17.50
N LEU A 869 -63.33 0.14 -16.56
CA LEU A 869 -63.45 -0.10 -15.10
C LEU A 869 -64.82 -0.62 -14.58
N HIS A 870 -64.81 -1.00 -13.28
CA HIS A 870 -65.88 -0.92 -12.24
C HIS A 870 -66.66 -2.17 -11.78
N LYS A 871 -67.12 -2.07 -10.52
CA LYS A 871 -67.86 -3.01 -9.63
C LYS A 871 -69.41 -2.86 -9.84
N PRO A 872 -70.36 -3.56 -9.15
CA PRO A 872 -70.24 -4.37 -7.91
C PRO A 872 -71.18 -5.61 -7.69
N SER A 873 -70.95 -6.27 -6.53
CA SER A 873 -71.91 -6.91 -5.59
C SER A 873 -72.88 -8.04 -6.00
N SER A 874 -72.83 -9.13 -5.22
CA SER A 874 -73.96 -9.66 -4.44
C SER A 874 -73.46 -10.48 -3.21
N SER A 875 -74.33 -10.75 -2.23
CA SER A 875 -74.06 -11.46 -0.96
C SER A 875 -75.25 -12.37 -0.58
N PRO A 876 -75.15 -13.26 0.43
CA PRO A 876 -75.17 -12.91 1.87
C PRO A 876 -74.06 -13.69 2.66
N PHE A 877 -74.03 -13.92 3.99
CA PHE A 877 -74.92 -13.60 5.14
C PHE A 877 -74.10 -13.21 6.40
N LEU A 878 -74.68 -13.29 7.62
CA LEU A 878 -74.31 -12.51 8.83
C LEU A 878 -74.99 -13.11 10.11
N PRO A 879 -74.90 -12.55 11.37
CA PRO A 879 -74.08 -11.44 11.95
C PRO A 879 -73.57 -11.61 13.44
N ILE A 880 -73.01 -10.51 14.04
CA ILE A 880 -72.90 -10.15 15.51
C ILE A 880 -71.76 -10.82 16.34
N SER A 881 -70.92 -10.14 17.18
CA SER A 881 -70.53 -8.71 17.39
C SER A 881 -69.21 -8.55 18.21
N ARG A 882 -68.75 -7.30 18.45
CA ARG A 882 -67.65 -6.84 19.37
C ARG A 882 -68.28 -6.14 20.63
N PRO A 883 -67.62 -5.35 21.55
CA PRO A 883 -66.21 -4.87 21.69
C PRO A 883 -65.63 -4.70 23.15
N ASN A 884 -64.51 -3.94 23.27
CA ASN A 884 -64.01 -3.13 24.44
C ASN A 884 -63.03 -3.71 25.51
N SER A 885 -62.41 -2.76 26.24
CA SER A 885 -61.40 -2.81 27.33
C SER A 885 -61.65 -1.64 28.32
N PRO A 886 -61.04 -1.48 29.54
CA PRO A 886 -59.96 -2.22 30.23
C PRO A 886 -60.47 -2.85 31.58
N PRO A 887 -60.22 -2.46 32.87
CA PRO A 887 -59.16 -1.71 33.60
C PRO A 887 -58.63 -2.28 34.98
N VAL A 888 -57.34 -2.00 35.29
CA VAL A 888 -56.75 -1.44 36.56
C VAL A 888 -57.09 -1.98 38.00
N GLN A 889 -56.02 -2.26 38.80
CA GLN A 889 -55.94 -2.37 40.31
C GLN A 889 -56.66 -3.56 41.01
N THR A 890 -56.35 -4.04 42.24
CA THR A 890 -55.35 -3.72 43.32
C THR A 890 -55.07 -4.95 44.23
N THR A 891 -53.95 -4.93 45.01
CA THR A 891 -53.65 -5.59 46.34
C THR A 891 -54.35 -6.90 46.78
N HIS A 892 -53.65 -7.92 47.32
CA HIS A 892 -53.01 -7.93 48.66
C HIS A 892 -51.92 -9.04 48.82
N ALA A 893 -51.19 -9.01 49.95
CA ALA A 893 -50.14 -9.97 50.38
C ALA A 893 -50.53 -10.55 51.78
N PRO A 894 -49.65 -11.05 52.69
CA PRO A 894 -48.26 -11.59 52.59
C PRO A 894 -48.04 -12.93 53.35
N ILE A 895 -46.86 -13.57 53.23
CA ILE A 895 -46.35 -14.55 54.22
C ILE A 895 -44.88 -14.26 54.60
N LYS A 896 -44.54 -14.51 55.88
CA LYS A 896 -43.28 -14.29 56.62
C LYS A 896 -42.55 -15.64 56.89
N SER A 897 -41.28 -15.76 57.33
CA SER A 897 -40.08 -14.90 57.31
C SER A 897 -38.87 -15.67 57.92
N SER A 898 -37.64 -15.12 57.82
CA SER A 898 -36.49 -15.29 58.77
C SER A 898 -35.81 -16.68 58.93
N PRO A 899 -34.60 -16.79 59.54
CA PRO A 899 -33.62 -15.77 59.99
C PRO A 899 -32.15 -15.95 59.48
N LEU A 900 -31.25 -15.03 59.86
CA LEU A 900 -29.78 -15.13 59.72
C LEU A 900 -29.11 -15.73 60.97
N VAL A 901 -27.87 -16.23 60.81
CA VAL A 901 -26.83 -16.39 61.86
C VAL A 901 -25.48 -15.91 61.28
N SER A 902 -24.48 -15.59 62.12
CA SER A 902 -23.27 -14.83 61.74
C SER A 902 -21.97 -15.31 62.42
N LEU A 903 -20.82 -14.70 62.04
CA LEU A 903 -19.44 -14.87 62.57
C LEU A 903 -18.66 -16.12 62.08
N PRO A 904 -17.30 -16.16 62.17
CA PRO A 904 -16.29 -15.10 62.01
C PRO A 904 -15.18 -15.49 60.99
N PRO A 905 -14.22 -14.60 60.63
CA PRO A 905 -13.10 -14.96 59.75
C PRO A 905 -11.96 -15.70 60.49
N LEU A 906 -11.27 -16.61 59.78
CA LEU A 906 -10.09 -17.32 60.30
C LEU A 906 -8.83 -16.99 59.48
N ASN A 907 -7.79 -16.58 60.19
CA ASN A 907 -6.45 -16.28 59.68
C ASN A 907 -5.50 -17.39 60.14
N THR A 908 -4.82 -18.08 59.21
CA THR A 908 -3.70 -18.97 59.54
C THR A 908 -2.53 -18.71 58.59
N SER A 909 -1.39 -18.41 59.20
CA SER A 909 -0.09 -18.35 58.53
C SER A 909 0.68 -19.66 58.74
N SER A 910 1.77 -19.83 57.99
CA SER A 910 2.74 -20.92 58.08
C SER A 910 2.31 -22.31 57.61
N LEU A 911 2.94 -22.77 56.53
CA LEU A 911 3.44 -24.13 56.40
C LEU A 911 4.62 -24.11 55.43
N ASN A 912 5.79 -24.52 55.92
CA ASN A 912 7.08 -24.41 55.22
C ASN A 912 7.79 -25.76 55.32
N THR A 913 7.95 -26.49 54.22
CA THR A 913 8.71 -27.75 54.23
C THR A 913 9.22 -28.20 52.85
N SER A 914 10.43 -28.80 52.87
CA SER A 914 10.98 -29.77 51.92
C SER A 914 10.81 -29.49 50.41
N GLY A 915 11.87 -28.96 49.78
CA GLY A 915 12.00 -28.93 48.33
C GLY A 915 12.26 -30.31 47.71
N SER A 916 12.09 -30.39 46.38
CA SER A 916 12.45 -31.55 45.56
C SER A 916 13.31 -31.09 44.38
N LYS A 917 14.40 -31.81 44.10
CA LYS A 917 15.24 -31.54 42.92
C LYS A 917 14.53 -32.04 41.66
N ARG A 918 14.54 -31.24 40.59
CA ARG A 918 14.26 -31.70 39.23
C ARG A 918 15.45 -31.37 38.34
N ASP A 919 15.99 -32.39 37.68
CA ASP A 919 17.03 -32.21 36.68
C ASP A 919 16.49 -31.42 35.48
N SER A 920 17.34 -30.56 34.91
CA SER A 920 16.98 -29.70 33.78
C SER A 920 17.90 -29.98 32.60
N SER A 921 17.31 -30.59 31.55
CA SER A 921 18.03 -30.99 30.35
C SER A 921 17.29 -30.60 29.07
N GLN A 922 17.09 -29.29 28.85
CA GLN A 922 17.01 -28.67 27.52
C GLN A 922 17.44 -27.18 27.60
N PRO A 923 18.10 -26.64 26.56
CA PRO A 923 18.58 -25.25 26.58
C PRO A 923 17.45 -24.26 26.29
N PHE A 924 16.99 -23.54 27.31
CA PHE A 924 16.09 -22.39 27.12
C PHE A 924 16.76 -21.28 26.30
N SER A 925 15.98 -20.61 25.44
CA SER A 925 16.42 -19.38 24.79
C SER A 925 16.74 -18.33 25.85
N ALA A 926 18.03 -17.98 25.97
CA ALA A 926 18.56 -17.13 27.04
C ALA A 926 17.92 -15.72 27.11
N ILE A 927 17.29 -15.26 26.02
CA ILE A 927 16.50 -14.03 25.99
C ILE A 927 15.26 -14.15 26.89
N SER A 928 14.62 -15.33 26.94
CA SER A 928 13.44 -15.57 27.76
C SER A 928 13.76 -15.57 29.25
N THR A 929 14.82 -16.28 29.64
CA THR A 929 15.29 -16.35 31.04
C THR A 929 15.74 -14.97 31.53
N ALA A 930 16.54 -14.25 30.73
CA ALA A 930 17.01 -12.91 31.06
C ALA A 930 15.92 -11.82 31.13
N VAL A 931 14.69 -12.12 30.70
CA VAL A 931 13.49 -11.30 30.88
C VAL A 931 12.73 -11.69 32.16
N SER A 932 12.56 -12.99 32.46
CA SER A 932 11.95 -13.44 33.73
C SER A 932 12.74 -12.98 34.95
N ASP A 933 14.07 -13.15 34.94
CA ASP A 933 14.98 -12.82 36.05
C ASP A 933 15.18 -11.31 36.28
N MET A 934 14.30 -10.46 35.74
CA MET A 934 14.36 -9.01 35.86
C MET A 934 13.01 -8.36 36.26
N TYR A 935 12.02 -9.17 36.64
CA TYR A 935 10.69 -8.71 37.07
C TYR A 935 10.41 -8.89 38.59
N THR A 936 11.37 -9.38 39.37
CA THR A 936 11.23 -9.66 40.81
C THR A 936 11.59 -8.51 41.75
N ASP A 937 11.95 -7.32 41.22
CA ASP A 937 12.71 -6.29 41.96
C ASP A 937 12.10 -4.87 41.85
N ASP A 938 10.87 -4.72 41.34
CA ASP A 938 10.28 -3.40 41.05
C ASP A 938 8.74 -3.36 41.15
N THR A 939 8.18 -3.75 42.32
CA THR A 939 6.74 -3.68 42.62
C THR A 939 6.40 -2.99 43.95
N HIS A 940 7.04 -1.85 44.24
CA HIS A 940 6.58 -0.91 45.27
C HIS A 940 6.32 0.47 44.67
N HIS A 941 5.04 0.85 44.59
CA HIS A 941 4.60 2.22 44.30
C HIS A 941 3.68 2.69 45.42
N HIS A 942 4.21 3.55 46.29
CA HIS A 942 3.38 4.29 47.24
C HIS A 942 2.59 5.39 46.50
N PRO A 943 1.27 5.51 46.70
CA PRO A 943 0.52 6.66 46.21
C PRO A 943 0.87 7.89 47.05
N ALA A 944 1.41 8.93 46.42
CA ALA A 944 1.61 10.23 47.06
C ALA A 944 0.25 10.93 47.30
N PRO A 945 0.07 11.65 48.42
CA PRO A 945 -1.20 12.29 48.76
C PRO A 945 -1.54 13.45 47.80
N ALA A 946 -2.82 13.61 47.49
CA ALA A 946 -3.29 14.64 46.57
C ALA A 946 -3.31 16.03 47.22
N SER A 947 -2.49 16.95 46.70
CA SER A 947 -2.57 18.38 47.02
C SER A 947 -3.45 19.11 46.00
N PHE A 948 -4.39 19.92 46.49
CA PHE A 948 -5.22 20.80 45.65
C PHE A 948 -4.36 21.88 45.00
N GLN A 949 -4.53 22.14 43.69
CA GLN A 949 -4.75 23.50 43.16
C GLN A 949 -5.00 23.59 41.63
N SER A 950 -5.77 24.61 41.26
CA SER A 950 -5.97 25.20 39.92
C SER A 950 -6.77 24.40 38.87
N ASN A 951 -7.60 25.14 38.12
CA ASN A 951 -8.58 24.61 37.17
C ASN A 951 -8.03 24.54 35.74
N GLN A 952 -6.90 23.84 35.56
CA GLN A 952 -6.38 23.50 34.23
C GLN A 952 -6.85 22.09 33.84
N GLN A 953 -7.39 21.92 32.62
CA GLN A 953 -7.77 20.61 32.11
C GLN A 953 -6.55 19.68 32.09
N ALA A 954 -6.60 18.62 32.90
CA ALA A 954 -5.50 17.68 33.05
C ALA A 954 -5.24 16.93 31.73
N ARG A 955 -4.11 17.23 31.08
CA ARG A 955 -3.72 16.56 29.82
C ARG A 955 -3.60 15.05 30.06
N PRO A 956 -4.12 14.20 29.15
CA PRO A 956 -4.02 12.76 29.30
C PRO A 956 -2.55 12.33 29.38
N ARG A 957 -2.24 11.43 30.31
CA ARG A 957 -0.91 10.82 30.43
C ARG A 957 -0.79 9.67 29.43
N LEU A 958 0.40 9.43 28.91
CA LEU A 958 0.69 8.25 28.11
C LEU A 958 0.59 7.00 29.01
N ILE A 959 -0.35 6.12 28.70
CA ILE A 959 -0.51 4.80 29.32
C ILE A 959 0.21 3.78 28.44
N VAL A 960 0.93 2.84 29.07
CA VAL A 960 1.56 1.69 28.40
C VAL A 960 1.20 0.46 29.23
N GLU A 961 0.45 -0.47 28.68
CA GLU A 961 0.05 -1.67 29.42
C GLU A 961 1.25 -2.60 29.68
N GLY A 962 1.17 -3.44 30.72
CA GLY A 962 2.27 -4.33 31.11
C GLY A 962 2.75 -5.28 30.01
N GLN A 963 1.85 -5.75 29.14
CA GLN A 963 2.24 -6.54 27.97
C GLN A 963 2.88 -5.69 26.86
N GLU A 964 2.36 -4.50 26.59
CA GLU A 964 2.94 -3.58 25.60
C GLU A 964 4.35 -3.15 26.01
N MET A 965 4.58 -2.90 27.31
CA MET A 965 5.91 -2.62 27.86
C MET A 965 6.88 -3.80 27.70
N ARG A 966 6.42 -5.06 27.90
CA ARG A 966 7.23 -6.27 27.61
C ARG A 966 7.60 -6.36 26.13
N ASP A 967 6.67 -6.04 25.24
CA ASP A 967 6.88 -6.09 23.79
C ASP A 967 7.85 -4.98 23.34
N VAL A 968 7.71 -3.76 23.85
CA VAL A 968 8.65 -2.65 23.62
C VAL A 968 10.04 -2.98 24.16
N ALA A 969 10.14 -3.57 25.36
CA ALA A 969 11.42 -3.98 25.93
C ALA A 969 12.13 -5.04 25.07
N ALA A 970 11.41 -6.04 24.56
CA ALA A 970 11.97 -7.05 23.65
C ALA A 970 12.48 -6.44 22.33
N VAL A 971 11.75 -5.48 21.75
CA VAL A 971 12.15 -4.81 20.50
C VAL A 971 13.29 -3.79 20.73
N SER A 972 13.41 -3.21 21.93
CA SER A 972 14.45 -2.21 22.27
C SER A 972 15.90 -2.66 22.01
N VAL A 973 16.15 -3.98 21.99
CA VAL A 973 17.45 -4.60 21.71
C VAL A 973 17.94 -4.30 20.29
N LYS A 974 17.03 -4.10 19.33
CA LYS A 974 17.35 -3.84 17.91
C LYS A 974 17.54 -2.34 17.57
N VAL A 975 17.43 -1.44 18.54
CA VAL A 975 17.22 0.01 18.29
C VAL A 975 18.48 0.84 18.51
N ARG A 976 19.15 1.21 17.43
CA ARG A 976 20.42 1.95 17.40
C ARG A 976 20.17 3.46 17.21
N PRO A 977 20.92 4.37 17.86
CA PRO A 977 20.89 5.80 17.51
C PRO A 977 21.60 6.06 16.17
N GLY A 978 21.27 7.17 15.52
CA GLY A 978 21.95 7.65 14.31
C GLY A 978 21.25 7.29 12.99
N LYS A 979 21.86 7.69 11.87
CA LYS A 979 21.34 7.47 10.50
C LYS A 979 21.88 6.15 9.92
N PRO A 980 21.04 5.28 9.33
CA PRO A 980 21.50 4.08 8.64
C PRO A 980 22.26 4.40 7.35
N LYS A 981 23.35 3.67 7.08
CA LYS A 981 24.05 3.67 5.78
C LYS A 981 23.23 2.83 4.76
N LEU A 982 22.03 3.34 4.37
CA LEU A 982 20.99 2.59 3.61
C LEU A 982 21.51 1.95 2.31
N ALA A 983 22.36 2.64 1.55
CA ALA A 983 22.93 2.11 0.31
C ALA A 983 23.80 0.86 0.58
N ARG A 984 24.65 0.92 1.61
CA ARG A 984 25.47 -0.23 2.05
C ARG A 984 24.59 -1.40 2.51
N MET A 985 23.54 -1.13 3.30
CA MET A 985 22.61 -2.17 3.75
C MET A 985 21.89 -2.85 2.59
N LEU A 986 21.46 -2.08 1.58
CA LEU A 986 20.85 -2.65 0.37
C LEU A 986 21.88 -3.48 -0.43
N HIS A 987 23.11 -2.99 -0.57
CA HIS A 987 24.19 -3.71 -1.25
C HIS A 987 24.51 -5.05 -0.56
N GLU A 988 24.66 -5.05 0.77
CA GLU A 988 24.85 -6.27 1.57
C GLU A 988 23.71 -7.28 1.37
N GLU A 989 22.45 -6.84 1.37
CA GLU A 989 21.29 -7.72 1.10
C GLU A 989 21.22 -8.21 -0.35
N VAL A 990 21.66 -7.42 -1.33
CA VAL A 990 21.73 -7.80 -2.76
C VAL A 990 22.83 -8.83 -3.02
N GLU A 991 23.99 -8.73 -2.36
CA GLU A 991 25.06 -9.73 -2.46
C GLU A 991 24.80 -10.99 -1.63
N MET A 992 23.98 -10.92 -0.58
CA MET A 992 23.48 -12.11 0.13
C MET A 992 22.32 -12.81 -0.60
N ALA A 993 21.59 -12.12 -1.49
CA ALA A 993 20.42 -12.66 -2.17
C ALA A 993 20.74 -13.90 -3.04
N ARG A 994 19.80 -14.84 -3.13
CA ARG A 994 19.89 -16.04 -3.99
C ARG A 994 19.20 -15.86 -5.35
N GLY A 995 18.66 -14.68 -5.63
CA GLY A 995 17.90 -14.34 -6.82
C GLY A 995 17.58 -12.85 -6.86
N SER A 996 16.42 -12.49 -7.40
CA SER A 996 15.94 -11.10 -7.37
C SER A 996 15.62 -10.63 -5.96
N VAL A 997 15.65 -9.31 -5.78
CA VAL A 997 15.28 -8.60 -4.55
C VAL A 997 14.02 -7.78 -4.82
N VAL A 998 13.18 -7.59 -3.79
CA VAL A 998 12.12 -6.57 -3.79
C VAL A 998 12.30 -5.65 -2.61
N VAL A 999 12.16 -4.34 -2.85
CA VAL A 999 12.26 -3.32 -1.82
C VAL A 999 10.90 -2.66 -1.62
N ALA A 1000 10.39 -2.69 -0.39
CA ALA A 1000 9.27 -1.90 0.06
C ALA A 1000 9.76 -0.56 0.63
N CYS A 1001 9.14 0.56 0.25
CA CYS A 1001 9.52 1.90 0.70
C CYS A 1001 8.31 2.78 1.07
N CYS A 1002 8.28 3.31 2.29
CA CYS A 1002 7.31 4.35 2.69
C CYS A 1002 7.90 5.27 3.78
N GLY A 1003 7.67 6.58 3.64
CA GLY A 1003 8.24 7.61 4.52
C GLY A 1003 8.14 9.02 3.91
N PRO A 1004 8.85 10.01 4.47
CA PRO A 1004 8.97 11.35 3.88
C PRO A 1004 9.60 11.36 2.48
N SER A 1005 9.38 12.43 1.72
CA SER A 1005 9.87 12.58 0.33
C SER A 1005 11.40 12.52 0.21
N SER A 1006 12.11 13.06 1.19
CA SER A 1006 13.56 12.98 1.42
C SER A 1006 14.05 11.53 1.52
N PHE A 1007 13.44 10.75 2.42
CA PHE A 1007 13.74 9.34 2.66
C PHE A 1007 13.45 8.48 1.42
N ASN A 1008 12.27 8.64 0.80
CA ASN A 1008 11.91 7.90 -0.41
C ASN A 1008 12.86 8.22 -1.58
N ALA A 1009 13.37 9.45 -1.69
CA ALA A 1009 14.38 9.81 -2.69
C ALA A 1009 15.74 9.15 -2.42
N MET A 1010 16.17 9.06 -1.16
CA MET A 1010 17.40 8.36 -0.76
C MET A 1010 17.33 6.86 -1.08
N VAL A 1011 16.23 6.18 -0.70
CA VAL A 1011 16.02 4.76 -1.02
C VAL A 1011 15.94 4.53 -2.53
N ARG A 1012 15.26 5.39 -3.28
CA ARG A 1012 15.24 5.33 -4.76
C ARG A 1012 16.63 5.51 -5.39
N LYS A 1013 17.49 6.37 -4.82
CA LYS A 1013 18.88 6.55 -5.29
C LYS A 1013 19.69 5.27 -5.09
N ALA A 1014 19.63 4.67 -3.90
CA ALA A 1014 20.30 3.40 -3.60
C ALA A 1014 19.82 2.24 -4.50
N ILE A 1015 18.52 2.09 -4.72
CA ILE A 1015 18.01 1.07 -5.65
C ILE A 1015 18.51 1.33 -7.09
N ALA A 1016 18.61 2.60 -7.50
CA ALA A 1016 19.10 2.98 -8.82
C ALA A 1016 20.63 2.81 -9.00
N SER A 1017 21.45 2.69 -7.93
CA SER A 1017 22.84 2.22 -8.04
C SER A 1017 22.88 0.70 -8.23
N GLU A 1018 22.20 -0.06 -7.37
CA GLU A 1018 22.33 -1.53 -7.31
C GLU A 1018 21.71 -2.28 -8.50
N ILE A 1019 20.64 -1.77 -9.13
CA ILE A 1019 20.08 -2.41 -10.34
C ILE A 1019 21.16 -2.48 -11.42
N SER A 1020 21.53 -3.69 -11.84
CA SER A 1020 22.63 -3.93 -12.78
C SER A 1020 22.14 -4.75 -13.97
N PRO A 1021 21.78 -4.09 -15.10
CA PRO A 1021 21.36 -4.79 -16.32
C PRO A 1021 22.46 -5.73 -16.83
N ALA A 1022 23.73 -5.38 -16.66
CA ALA A 1022 24.86 -6.24 -17.05
C ALA A 1022 24.91 -7.56 -16.26
N ARG A 1023 24.51 -7.56 -14.98
CA ARG A 1023 24.31 -8.80 -14.19
C ARG A 1023 23.14 -9.62 -14.75
N VAL A 1024 21.99 -8.97 -14.95
CA VAL A 1024 20.77 -9.63 -15.47
C VAL A 1024 21.00 -10.25 -16.85
N LYS A 1025 21.77 -9.60 -17.74
CA LYS A 1025 22.14 -10.17 -19.06
C LYS A 1025 23.00 -11.43 -18.95
N ARG A 1026 23.77 -11.60 -17.87
CA ARG A 1026 24.57 -12.80 -17.57
C ARG A 1026 23.79 -13.86 -16.77
N GLY A 1027 22.48 -13.69 -16.59
CA GLY A 1027 21.63 -14.59 -15.82
C GLY A 1027 21.62 -14.32 -14.30
N ASP A 1028 22.47 -13.42 -13.80
CA ASP A 1028 22.50 -13.04 -12.38
C ASP A 1028 21.27 -12.16 -12.05
N ARG A 1029 20.30 -12.78 -11.38
CA ARG A 1029 19.04 -12.15 -10.97
C ARG A 1029 19.20 -11.14 -9.83
N ARG A 1030 20.33 -11.08 -9.11
CA ARG A 1030 20.60 -10.07 -8.07
C ARG A 1030 20.57 -8.65 -8.63
N GLY A 1031 21.02 -8.50 -9.87
CA GLY A 1031 20.96 -7.24 -10.61
C GLY A 1031 19.53 -6.75 -10.94
N HIS A 1032 18.49 -7.53 -10.63
CA HIS A 1032 17.09 -7.14 -10.77
C HIS A 1032 16.45 -6.88 -9.40
N ILE A 1033 16.06 -5.62 -9.18
CA ILE A 1033 15.40 -5.14 -7.97
C ILE A 1033 14.07 -4.49 -8.38
N GLU A 1034 12.94 -4.97 -7.85
CA GLU A 1034 11.65 -4.25 -7.94
C GLU A 1034 11.48 -3.33 -6.73
N LEU A 1035 10.95 -2.12 -6.95
CA LEU A 1035 10.55 -1.19 -5.89
C LEU A 1035 9.03 -1.10 -5.83
N VAL A 1036 8.48 -1.42 -4.66
CA VAL A 1036 7.09 -1.16 -4.28
C VAL A 1036 7.08 0.00 -3.29
N SER A 1037 6.34 1.06 -3.59
CA SER A 1037 6.41 2.29 -2.79
C SER A 1037 5.06 2.96 -2.61
N GLU A 1038 4.78 3.38 -1.38
CA GLU A 1038 3.65 4.24 -1.06
C GLU A 1038 4.12 5.70 -0.88
N GLU A 1039 3.45 6.63 -1.56
CA GLU A 1039 3.75 8.07 -1.53
C GLU A 1039 2.42 8.82 -1.66
N PHE A 1040 1.95 9.42 -0.56
CA PHE A 1040 0.72 10.22 -0.54
C PHE A 1040 1.04 11.72 -0.63
N GLU A 1041 1.01 12.26 -1.86
CA GLU A 1041 0.88 13.71 -2.07
C GLU A 1041 -0.60 14.10 -2.26
N PHE A 1042 -1.18 14.69 -1.21
CA PHE A 1042 -2.44 15.42 -1.30
C PHE A 1042 -2.19 16.82 -1.89
#